data_AF-A0A938S9E8-F1
#
_entry.id   AF-A0A938S9E8-F1
#
_cell.length_a   1.000
_cell.length_b   1.000
_cell.length_c   1.000
_cell.angle_alpha   90.00
_cell.angle_beta   90.00
_cell.angle_gamma   90.00
#
_symmetry.space_group_name_H-M   'P 1'
#
loop_
_entity.id
_entity.type
_entity.pdbx_description
1 polymer ?
#
loop_
_entity_poly.entity_id
_entity_poly.type
_entity_poly.pdbx_seq_one_letter_code
_entity_poly.pdbx_strand_id
1 'polypeptide(L)'
;MRRSGILCVLACSAALAQEKPNPPMVGFFHHEAAQYEAEWRLYTGYYPTLAKNGLQGALVESRPLYRGPIAPGQLYEAMRPSHVMVLCAREEGVHRITDEVRQRALTARADMERYVREGGGLFLLLQAVRYPGDEDEKFQNLLTENFGCRLLHEGVFDKANTFSSPKTLVFPPMEFFVTANVRPHPVTEGVRRLYLPRYGSAPSPGVEALGLDQNWQVVVAGEDTARSYFVGDDNALNLDREGSLKSAPPIAAVREFGKGRVFVYTAHSKHVFLNYGNRMWPQITESDGDKEAGKPSGGNQLVLNALRWLAEPALQTEGFGTHKLAPIQPVKFEPTMNWDTQEFGKPADGVRGILGAHSNYSDGKGGVADYTKAARAAGLSFLVFTDPLELLTADKLAKLKADCAAASSDDFYACPGVEFSDSLGVRWAAWGEKVVFPEDSFTDKNKKFTVWDGQRVVCTGRYASMCQFGPNGIIDYRALHAANAHPANLWWFYRVFPFAYDVTGEAGGQGEAFGAAQRDSSAELNNSARTRSGGPGQAPLTKPSTPTLIADNFQEYLYALRDLRWMSIDAFTRVKSPEQVATAARTCVSVVGSLKSARDLLNSRCASSLTSIAARHYVTQGPEILLWQGINTQMENPWQKTRGAQRVRLRFEVASDNGLAEVKAHDANFGLVRRFAGNGAKTLAREFEMVHDKQHYLVLEVVDTQGRRAVSSYALVFCYKSGLYRCGDNLNLLGSAQVCWHPDRNEMPSLAKIFENGFARTVQGIDSAAGIATQPKLFAQDYIQTAEGVCPDTREEITNKILDVPLGSHNLQIYSTTMAHRSEKFDTDKRPTPAMGPISRRLGPLEFFERRQTSYALASRQDYYVTWNHRRPFEGGRDYRGSIIWHDGEVRFKKDVTLKGTVPVPFVITEGPGGAEFRTYDQFFVTDRDAGVVAVRLEVGRDKPYRRSGVIRPGGYCATMNTDLGYLAFLSSSKTEFTYVVGSYPQTPSLFGRTYIGLGRDGQQVKAGDVWPYRFAMATLPDQRLSNELLEDMARGYNLDGGRNGYPFEVKVGKFADAEFFFTVEAQGNEAAF
;
A
#
# COMPACT_ATOMS: atom_id res chain seq x y z
N MET A 1 27.42 62.11 38.93
CA MET A 1 28.68 62.84 39.22
C MET A 1 29.87 61.93 38.92
N ARG A 2 30.83 62.45 38.13
CA ARG A 2 32.29 62.16 37.97
C ARG A 2 32.84 60.82 38.55
N ARG A 3 33.37 59.92 37.72
CA ARG A 3 34.78 59.80 37.24
C ARG A 3 35.83 59.63 38.37
N SER A 4 36.43 58.45 38.44
CA SER A 4 37.87 58.21 38.67
C SER A 4 38.27 56.89 38.01
N GLY A 5 39.32 56.93 37.20
CA GLY A 5 39.82 55.81 36.39
C GLY A 5 40.90 54.98 37.10
N ILE A 6 40.97 53.70 36.72
CA ILE A 6 42.12 52.82 36.89
C ILE A 6 42.37 52.17 35.53
N LEU A 7 43.54 52.46 34.97
CA LEU A 7 44.06 51.84 33.74
C LEU A 7 44.75 50.53 34.14
N CYS A 8 44.12 49.37 33.84
CA CYS A 8 44.80 48.08 33.87
C CYS A 8 45.21 47.72 32.44
N VAL A 9 46.52 47.61 32.20
CA VAL A 9 47.10 47.11 30.97
C VAL A 9 46.92 45.58 30.95
N LEU A 10 45.91 45.11 30.21
CA LEU A 10 45.78 43.71 29.82
C LEU A 10 46.56 43.50 28.52
N ALA A 11 47.74 42.90 28.62
CA ALA A 11 48.46 42.35 27.49
C ALA A 11 47.68 41.13 26.95
N CYS A 12 46.78 41.36 26.00
CA CYS A 12 46.16 40.30 25.20
C CYS A 12 47.19 39.78 24.19
N SER A 13 47.84 38.68 24.52
CA SER A 13 48.47 37.82 23.53
C SER A 13 47.37 37.29 22.61
N ALA A 14 47.24 37.86 21.40
CA ALA A 14 46.46 37.25 20.33
C ALA A 14 47.15 35.94 19.94
N ALA A 15 46.84 34.85 20.64
CA ALA A 15 47.06 33.52 20.11
C ALA A 15 46.25 33.45 18.81
N LEU A 16 46.94 33.47 17.68
CA LEU A 16 46.38 33.12 16.38
C LEU A 16 45.62 31.82 16.60
N ALA A 17 44.28 31.89 16.60
CA ALA A 17 43.46 30.70 16.61
C ALA A 17 43.80 29.99 15.29
N GLN A 18 44.68 28.99 15.36
CA GLN A 18 44.87 28.06 14.25
C GLN A 18 43.47 27.58 13.88
N GLU A 19 43.04 27.92 12.67
CA GLU A 19 41.80 27.38 12.12
C GLU A 19 41.91 25.86 12.27
N LYS A 20 41.02 25.29 13.08
CA LYS A 20 40.96 23.84 13.23
C LYS A 20 40.77 23.27 11.83
N PRO A 21 41.64 22.33 11.38
CA PRO A 21 41.46 21.72 10.08
C PRO A 21 40.05 21.17 9.97
N ASN A 22 39.41 21.38 8.81
CA ASN A 22 38.06 20.90 8.58
C ASN A 22 38.03 19.38 8.78
N PRO A 23 37.04 18.83 9.51
CA PRO A 23 36.92 17.40 9.69
C PRO A 23 36.73 16.69 8.34
N PRO A 24 37.19 15.44 8.18
CA PRO A 24 36.94 14.68 6.97
C PRO A 24 35.44 14.56 6.66
N MET A 25 35.04 15.11 5.50
CA MET A 25 33.74 14.90 4.88
C MET A 25 33.55 13.48 4.31
N VAL A 26 32.51 12.79 4.78
CA VAL A 26 32.09 11.45 4.34
C VAL A 26 30.75 11.54 3.62
N GLY A 27 30.71 11.20 2.34
CA GLY A 27 29.50 11.15 1.53
C GLY A 27 28.81 9.79 1.61
N PHE A 28 27.50 9.76 1.82
CA PHE A 28 26.68 8.55 1.80
C PHE A 28 25.70 8.60 0.64
N PHE A 29 25.74 7.63 -0.27
CA PHE A 29 24.75 7.59 -1.36
C PHE A 29 23.32 7.43 -0.83
N HIS A 30 22.41 8.28 -1.31
CA HIS A 30 20.98 8.28 -0.97
C HIS A 30 20.15 8.78 -2.16
N HIS A 31 19.00 8.15 -2.39
CA HIS A 31 18.02 8.63 -3.36
C HIS A 31 17.40 9.95 -2.87
N GLU A 32 17.31 10.98 -3.70
CA GLU A 32 16.77 12.30 -3.28
C GLU A 32 17.55 12.93 -2.12
N ALA A 33 18.88 12.78 -2.11
CA ALA A 33 19.77 13.20 -1.03
C ALA A 33 19.46 14.61 -0.46
N ALA A 34 19.21 15.59 -1.33
CA ALA A 34 18.89 16.96 -0.91
C ALA A 34 17.61 17.07 -0.05
N GLN A 35 16.61 16.21 -0.28
CA GLN A 35 15.37 16.20 0.50
C GLN A 35 15.59 15.55 1.88
N TYR A 36 16.37 14.47 1.91
CA TYR A 36 16.62 13.67 3.12
C TYR A 36 17.79 14.16 4.00
N GLU A 37 18.64 15.07 3.52
CA GLU A 37 19.84 15.54 4.23
C GLU A 37 19.54 16.04 5.64
N ALA A 38 18.50 16.88 5.77
CA ALA A 38 18.09 17.44 7.05
C ALA A 38 17.60 16.35 8.03
N GLU A 39 16.84 15.39 7.51
CA GLU A 39 16.34 14.26 8.29
C GLU A 39 17.51 13.41 8.78
N TRP A 40 18.41 13.04 7.86
CA TRP A 40 19.55 12.19 8.16
C TRP A 40 20.43 12.79 9.26
N ARG A 41 20.69 14.10 9.19
CA ARG A 41 21.49 14.84 10.18
C ARG A 41 20.85 14.96 11.55
N LEU A 42 19.54 15.16 11.61
CA LEU A 42 18.84 15.41 12.87
C LEU A 42 18.45 14.12 13.59
N TYR A 43 18.19 13.05 12.85
CA TYR A 43 17.46 11.91 13.40
C TYR A 43 18.11 10.54 13.21
N THR A 44 19.19 10.43 12.43
CA THR A 44 19.99 9.19 12.49
C THR A 44 20.89 9.22 13.72
N GLY A 45 21.00 8.08 14.41
CA GLY A 45 21.96 7.92 15.51
C GLY A 45 23.42 7.99 15.05
N TYR A 46 23.67 7.77 13.75
CA TYR A 46 25.02 7.71 13.21
C TYR A 46 25.64 9.08 12.93
N TYR A 47 24.88 10.09 12.49
CA TYR A 47 25.43 11.42 12.25
C TYR A 47 26.10 12.05 13.50
N PRO A 48 25.47 12.04 14.70
CA PRO A 48 26.14 12.45 15.93
C PRO A 48 27.38 11.60 16.27
N THR A 49 27.40 10.34 15.87
CA THR A 49 28.52 9.42 16.09
C THR A 49 29.73 9.82 15.24
N LEU A 50 29.53 10.18 13.98
CA LEU A 50 30.58 10.74 13.11
C LEU A 50 31.15 12.03 13.72
N ALA A 51 30.28 12.96 14.10
CA ALA A 51 30.68 14.25 14.67
C ALA A 51 31.52 14.09 15.95
N LYS A 52 31.09 13.21 16.87
CA LYS A 52 31.84 12.87 18.10
C LYS A 52 33.23 12.27 17.81
N ASN A 53 33.42 11.72 16.63
CA ASN A 53 34.63 11.05 16.19
C ASN A 53 35.51 11.90 15.27
N GLY A 54 35.22 13.21 15.16
CA GLY A 54 35.99 14.15 14.36
C GLY A 54 35.75 14.01 12.85
N LEU A 55 34.64 13.40 12.46
CA LEU A 55 34.21 13.24 11.07
C LEU A 55 32.97 14.11 10.82
N GLN A 56 32.76 14.49 9.57
CA GLN A 56 31.54 15.11 9.09
C GLN A 56 30.93 14.22 8.01
N GLY A 57 29.62 14.20 7.87
CA GLY A 57 29.01 13.49 6.75
C GLY A 57 27.91 14.27 6.07
N ALA A 58 27.60 13.85 4.86
CA ALA A 58 26.57 14.39 3.99
C ALA A 58 25.97 13.28 3.12
N LEU A 59 24.74 13.44 2.65
CA LEU A 59 24.15 12.59 1.63
C LEU A 59 24.58 13.04 0.22
N VAL A 60 24.75 12.06 -0.67
CA VAL A 60 25.09 12.27 -2.08
C VAL A 60 24.05 11.56 -2.95
N GLU A 61 23.59 12.21 -4.02
CA GLU A 61 22.55 11.69 -4.89
C GLU A 61 22.96 10.36 -5.54
N SER A 62 22.16 9.31 -5.34
CA SER A 62 22.44 7.97 -5.87
C SER A 62 21.80 7.69 -7.23
N ARG A 63 20.88 8.54 -7.73
CA ARG A 63 20.23 8.35 -9.04
C ARG A 63 21.23 8.08 -10.18
N PRO A 64 22.34 8.81 -10.34
CA PRO A 64 23.31 8.53 -11.40
C PRO A 64 23.86 7.09 -11.39
N LEU A 65 23.83 6.42 -10.23
CA LEU A 65 24.26 5.04 -10.09
C LEU A 65 23.15 4.04 -10.49
N TYR A 66 21.93 4.24 -10.00
CA TYR A 66 20.86 3.22 -10.07
C TYR A 66 19.74 3.52 -11.07
N ARG A 67 19.54 4.77 -11.50
CA ARG A 67 18.36 5.17 -12.30
C ARG A 67 18.70 6.16 -13.42
N GLY A 68 18.17 5.89 -14.61
CA GLY A 68 18.36 6.72 -15.80
C GLY A 68 19.76 6.62 -16.41
N PRO A 69 20.02 7.30 -17.53
CA PRO A 69 21.35 7.37 -18.12
C PRO A 69 22.29 8.25 -17.27
N ILE A 70 23.57 7.93 -17.29
CA ILE A 70 24.65 8.69 -16.65
C ILE A 70 25.61 9.23 -17.72
N ALA A 71 25.95 10.51 -17.64
CA ALA A 71 27.01 11.07 -18.48
C ALA A 71 28.39 10.77 -17.87
N PRO A 72 29.43 10.51 -18.68
CA PRO A 72 30.80 10.37 -18.18
C PRO A 72 31.22 11.59 -17.33
N GLY A 73 31.83 11.35 -16.17
CA GLY A 73 32.24 12.38 -15.22
C GLY A 73 31.14 12.86 -14.26
N GLN A 74 29.87 12.56 -14.53
CA GLN A 74 28.75 13.04 -13.70
C GLN A 74 28.81 12.49 -12.27
N LEU A 75 29.13 11.21 -12.08
CA LEU A 75 29.23 10.62 -10.76
C LEU A 75 30.51 11.09 -10.04
N TYR A 76 31.60 11.25 -10.79
CA TYR A 76 32.85 11.79 -10.26
C TYR A 76 32.64 13.18 -9.63
N GLU A 77 31.98 14.11 -10.35
CA GLU A 77 31.69 15.46 -9.82
C GLU A 77 30.74 15.43 -8.62
N ALA A 78 29.84 14.44 -8.53
CA ALA A 78 28.99 14.26 -7.36
C ALA A 78 29.76 13.72 -6.13
N MET A 79 30.79 12.89 -6.35
CA MET A 79 31.61 12.28 -5.30
C MET A 79 32.71 13.21 -4.76
N ARG A 80 33.33 14.00 -5.66
CA ARG A 80 34.48 14.87 -5.37
C ARG A 80 34.32 15.81 -4.16
N PRO A 81 33.13 16.37 -3.86
CA PRO A 81 32.94 17.18 -2.66
C PRO A 81 33.16 16.44 -1.32
N SER A 82 33.31 15.12 -1.32
CA SER A 82 33.62 14.30 -0.14
C SER A 82 35.05 13.77 -0.18
N HIS A 83 35.70 13.63 0.98
CA HIS A 83 36.98 12.94 1.09
C HIS A 83 36.83 11.43 0.98
N VAL A 84 35.70 10.91 1.50
CA VAL A 84 35.35 9.50 1.45
C VAL A 84 33.93 9.33 0.94
N MET A 85 33.72 8.37 0.06
CA MET A 85 32.41 7.95 -0.41
C MET A 85 32.06 6.57 0.12
N VAL A 86 30.91 6.46 0.80
CA VAL A 86 30.33 5.20 1.25
C VAL A 86 29.34 4.71 0.20
N LEU A 87 29.76 3.71 -0.56
CA LEU A 87 28.90 2.96 -1.45
C LEU A 87 28.26 1.81 -0.69
N CYS A 88 27.07 2.05 -0.17
CA CYS A 88 26.17 1.00 0.24
C CYS A 88 25.43 0.52 -0.99
N ALA A 89 25.62 -0.75 -1.36
CA ALA A 89 24.70 -1.42 -2.27
C ALA A 89 23.34 -1.47 -1.57
N ARG A 90 22.46 -0.51 -1.86
CA ARG A 90 21.15 -0.43 -1.21
C ARG A 90 20.11 -1.23 -2.00
N GLU A 91 19.05 -1.51 -1.28
CA GLU A 91 17.82 -2.23 -1.57
C GLU A 91 16.96 -1.82 -2.80
N GLU A 92 17.41 -0.91 -3.67
CA GLU A 92 16.69 -0.64 -4.93
C GLU A 92 17.27 -1.54 -6.02
N GLY A 93 16.62 -2.68 -6.19
CA GLY A 93 17.10 -3.77 -7.04
C GLY A 93 17.31 -3.36 -8.51
N VAL A 94 18.36 -3.87 -9.12
CA VAL A 94 18.47 -4.04 -10.56
C VAL A 94 17.81 -5.37 -10.90
N HIS A 95 16.52 -5.34 -11.25
CA HIS A 95 15.78 -6.54 -11.63
C HIS A 95 16.44 -7.31 -12.79
N ARG A 96 17.05 -6.60 -13.74
CA ARG A 96 17.74 -7.20 -14.89
C ARG A 96 18.79 -6.26 -15.46
N ILE A 97 19.94 -6.81 -15.86
CA ILE A 97 20.99 -6.11 -16.58
C ILE A 97 20.63 -6.07 -18.07
N THR A 98 20.05 -4.95 -18.49
CA THR A 98 19.94 -4.59 -19.91
C THR A 98 21.25 -3.97 -20.41
N ASP A 99 21.39 -3.75 -21.71
CA ASP A 99 22.57 -3.06 -22.27
C ASP A 99 22.72 -1.63 -21.72
N GLU A 100 21.62 -0.93 -21.51
CA GLU A 100 21.61 0.40 -20.88
C GLU A 100 22.12 0.34 -19.43
N VAL A 101 21.60 -0.60 -18.64
CA VAL A 101 22.02 -0.79 -17.24
C VAL A 101 23.50 -1.18 -17.16
N ARG A 102 23.94 -2.07 -18.07
CA ARG A 102 25.36 -2.44 -18.19
C ARG A 102 26.22 -1.23 -18.50
N GLN A 103 25.85 -0.42 -19.50
CA GLN A 103 26.63 0.78 -19.83
C GLN A 103 26.66 1.80 -18.69
N ARG A 104 25.54 1.97 -17.98
CA ARG A 104 25.52 2.80 -16.78
C ARG A 104 26.50 2.30 -15.73
N ALA A 105 26.52 0.99 -15.44
CA ALA A 105 27.47 0.40 -14.49
C ALA A 105 28.93 0.66 -14.90
N LEU A 106 29.25 0.49 -16.18
CA LEU A 106 30.59 0.71 -16.71
C LEU A 106 31.01 2.18 -16.62
N THR A 107 30.10 3.10 -16.93
CA THR A 107 30.36 4.55 -16.82
C THR A 107 30.54 4.97 -15.36
N ALA A 108 29.66 4.51 -14.48
CA ALA A 108 29.76 4.76 -13.04
C ALA A 108 31.07 4.20 -12.45
N ARG A 109 31.48 3.00 -12.86
CA ARG A 109 32.78 2.42 -12.47
C ARG A 109 33.93 3.32 -12.88
N ALA A 110 33.97 3.79 -14.13
CA ALA A 110 35.05 4.65 -14.61
C ALA A 110 35.17 5.94 -13.77
N ASP A 111 34.04 6.54 -13.40
CA ASP A 111 33.99 7.71 -12.53
C ASP A 111 34.47 7.41 -11.10
N MET A 112 34.07 6.27 -10.53
CA MET A 112 34.55 5.80 -9.22
C MET A 112 36.06 5.55 -9.22
N GLU A 113 36.58 4.89 -10.26
CA GLU A 113 38.01 4.66 -10.41
C GLU A 113 38.79 5.97 -10.50
N ARG A 114 38.28 6.94 -11.27
CA ARG A 114 38.88 8.26 -11.37
C ARG A 114 38.92 8.96 -10.01
N TYR A 115 37.80 8.95 -9.28
CA TYR A 115 37.71 9.54 -7.94
C TYR A 115 38.78 8.97 -7.00
N VAL A 116 38.94 7.65 -6.95
CA VAL A 116 39.94 7.01 -6.09
C VAL A 116 41.37 7.25 -6.61
N ARG A 117 41.61 7.13 -7.92
CA ARG A 117 42.95 7.38 -8.51
C ARG A 117 43.49 8.77 -8.20
N GLU A 118 42.60 9.76 -8.12
CA GLU A 118 42.97 11.14 -7.84
C GLU A 118 43.19 11.45 -6.35
N GLY A 119 42.78 10.55 -5.44
CA GLY A 119 43.03 10.70 -4.00
C GLY A 119 41.82 10.39 -3.10
N GLY A 120 40.64 10.21 -3.67
CA GLY A 120 39.42 9.92 -2.93
C GLY A 120 39.46 8.57 -2.20
N GLY A 121 38.76 8.49 -1.08
CA GLY A 121 38.56 7.24 -0.34
C GLY A 121 37.23 6.57 -0.70
N LEU A 122 37.22 5.26 -0.96
CA LEU A 122 35.99 4.52 -1.26
C LEU A 122 35.74 3.42 -0.23
N PHE A 123 34.60 3.49 0.45
CA PHE A 123 34.10 2.42 1.31
C PHE A 123 33.01 1.64 0.57
N LEU A 124 33.33 0.41 0.18
CA LEU A 124 32.42 -0.55 -0.43
C LEU A 124 31.74 -1.38 0.65
N LEU A 125 30.42 -1.18 0.82
CA LEU A 125 29.57 -1.97 1.69
C LEU A 125 28.61 -2.78 0.82
N LEU A 126 29.07 -3.98 0.43
CA LEU A 126 28.41 -4.85 -0.53
C LEU A 126 27.44 -5.81 0.19
N GLN A 127 26.28 -6.08 -0.40
CA GLN A 127 25.16 -6.78 0.24
C GLN A 127 24.43 -7.70 -0.75
N ALA A 128 23.78 -8.75 -0.23
CA ALA A 128 22.93 -9.67 -0.99
C ALA A 128 21.81 -8.97 -1.75
N VAL A 129 21.33 -9.70 -2.76
CA VAL A 129 20.16 -9.39 -3.56
C VAL A 129 18.91 -9.34 -2.66
N ARG A 130 18.13 -8.25 -2.74
CA ARG A 130 16.93 -8.07 -1.91
C ARG A 130 15.78 -8.97 -2.35
N TYR A 131 15.49 -9.02 -3.64
CA TYR A 131 14.36 -9.78 -4.18
C TYR A 131 14.84 -11.00 -4.98
N PRO A 132 14.22 -12.18 -4.81
CA PRO A 132 14.50 -13.34 -5.64
C PRO A 132 14.43 -13.02 -7.14
N GLY A 133 15.47 -13.38 -7.88
CA GLY A 133 15.57 -13.14 -9.33
C GLY A 133 16.15 -11.80 -9.76
N ASP A 134 16.42 -10.87 -8.83
CA ASP A 134 17.12 -9.62 -9.16
C ASP A 134 18.61 -9.87 -9.45
N GLU A 135 19.21 -9.04 -10.29
CA GLU A 135 20.61 -9.13 -10.75
C GLU A 135 21.52 -8.11 -10.05
N ASP A 136 21.19 -7.71 -8.82
CA ASP A 136 21.93 -6.74 -8.01
C ASP A 136 23.40 -7.11 -7.83
N GLU A 137 23.67 -8.37 -7.48
CA GLU A 137 25.02 -8.89 -7.29
C GLU A 137 25.85 -8.71 -8.57
N LYS A 138 25.26 -9.02 -9.72
CA LYS A 138 25.91 -8.87 -11.03
C LYS A 138 26.18 -7.39 -11.33
N PHE A 139 25.25 -6.51 -11.00
CA PHE A 139 25.42 -5.07 -11.18
C PHE A 139 26.54 -4.52 -10.27
N GLN A 140 26.57 -4.92 -9.00
CA GLN A 140 27.64 -4.56 -8.06
C GLN A 140 29.00 -5.08 -8.50
N ASN A 141 29.06 -6.30 -9.04
CA ASN A 141 30.27 -6.88 -9.61
C ASN A 141 30.76 -6.09 -10.83
N LEU A 142 29.87 -5.56 -11.68
CA LEU A 142 30.26 -4.65 -12.77
C LEU A 142 30.89 -3.36 -12.24
N LEU A 143 30.37 -2.79 -11.14
CA LEU A 143 30.91 -1.58 -10.51
C LEU A 143 32.28 -1.81 -9.87
N THR A 144 32.54 -3.03 -9.36
CA THR A 144 33.71 -3.34 -8.53
C THR A 144 34.81 -4.11 -9.24
N GLU A 145 34.56 -4.61 -10.46
CA GLU A 145 35.45 -5.48 -11.23
C GLU A 145 36.92 -5.01 -11.24
N ASN A 146 37.18 -3.76 -11.62
CA ASN A 146 38.54 -3.22 -11.74
C ASN A 146 39.20 -2.89 -10.39
N PHE A 147 38.42 -2.82 -9.32
CA PHE A 147 38.98 -2.79 -7.96
C PHE A 147 39.41 -4.17 -7.49
N GLY A 148 39.22 -5.24 -8.29
CA GLY A 148 39.64 -6.60 -7.97
C GLY A 148 38.81 -7.24 -6.85
N CYS A 149 37.57 -6.79 -6.67
CA CYS A 149 36.64 -7.28 -5.68
C CYS A 149 35.35 -7.73 -6.38
N ARG A 150 34.76 -8.84 -5.93
CA ARG A 150 33.44 -9.29 -6.35
C ARG A 150 32.69 -9.92 -5.19
N LEU A 151 31.38 -9.73 -5.15
CA LEU A 151 30.48 -10.57 -4.39
C LEU A 151 30.40 -11.95 -5.03
N LEU A 152 30.45 -12.97 -4.19
CA LEU A 152 30.07 -14.33 -4.55
C LEU A 152 28.60 -14.52 -4.20
N HIS A 153 27.89 -15.37 -4.94
CA HIS A 153 26.53 -15.80 -4.61
C HIS A 153 26.53 -16.79 -3.41
N GLU A 154 27.17 -16.38 -2.32
CA GLU A 154 27.49 -17.17 -1.14
C GLU A 154 27.52 -16.27 0.11
N GLY A 155 27.12 -16.80 1.27
CA GLY A 155 27.20 -16.11 2.57
C GLY A 155 28.20 -16.76 3.51
N VAL A 156 28.80 -15.98 4.42
CA VAL A 156 29.75 -16.46 5.43
C VAL A 156 29.05 -16.77 6.75
N PHE A 157 29.36 -17.93 7.33
CA PHE A 157 28.92 -18.27 8.69
C PHE A 157 29.93 -19.22 9.36
N ASP A 158 30.03 -19.15 10.69
CA ASP A 158 30.82 -20.10 11.47
C ASP A 158 29.93 -20.85 12.47
N LYS A 159 29.65 -22.12 12.17
CA LYS A 159 28.84 -23.00 13.01
C LYS A 159 29.52 -23.35 14.34
N ALA A 160 30.86 -23.23 14.41
CA ALA A 160 31.62 -23.61 15.61
C ALA A 160 31.71 -22.47 16.63
N ASN A 161 31.64 -21.21 16.18
CA ASN A 161 31.81 -20.02 17.01
C ASN A 161 30.54 -19.15 17.01
N THR A 162 29.41 -19.73 17.42
CA THR A 162 28.12 -19.02 17.42
C THR A 162 27.85 -18.27 18.73
N PHE A 163 27.07 -17.21 18.62
CA PHE A 163 26.49 -16.47 19.74
C PHE A 163 25.02 -16.22 19.43
N SER A 164 24.14 -16.53 20.39
CA SER A 164 22.72 -16.20 20.29
C SER A 164 22.45 -14.97 21.13
N SER A 165 21.89 -13.92 20.53
CA SER A 165 21.54 -12.73 21.29
C SER A 165 20.45 -13.04 22.31
N PRO A 166 20.39 -12.29 23.43
CA PRO A 166 19.19 -12.31 24.25
C PRO A 166 17.96 -11.93 23.41
N LYS A 167 16.79 -12.45 23.79
CA LYS A 167 15.52 -12.03 23.21
C LYS A 167 15.35 -10.54 23.47
N THR A 168 15.01 -9.78 22.44
CA THR A 168 14.62 -8.37 22.59
C THR A 168 13.12 -8.23 22.53
N LEU A 169 12.64 -7.00 22.74
CA LEU A 169 11.23 -6.69 22.70
C LEU A 169 10.61 -6.87 21.30
N VAL A 170 11.41 -6.74 20.23
CA VAL A 170 10.94 -6.79 18.84
C VAL A 170 11.56 -7.92 18.00
N PHE A 171 12.71 -8.46 18.43
CA PHE A 171 13.38 -9.56 17.75
C PHE A 171 13.43 -10.81 18.63
N PRO A 172 13.16 -12.00 18.07
CA PRO A 172 13.57 -13.25 18.72
C PRO A 172 15.10 -13.28 18.88
N PRO A 173 15.66 -14.23 19.67
CA PRO A 173 17.09 -14.48 19.67
C PRO A 173 17.63 -14.58 18.24
N MET A 174 18.59 -13.73 17.91
CA MET A 174 19.25 -13.72 16.62
C MET A 174 20.58 -14.44 16.74
N GLU A 175 20.92 -15.21 15.71
CA GLU A 175 22.19 -15.92 15.67
C GLU A 175 23.28 -15.06 15.02
N PHE A 176 24.44 -15.08 15.67
CA PHE A 176 25.66 -14.44 15.23
C PHE A 176 26.78 -15.50 15.21
N PHE A 177 27.83 -15.21 14.49
CA PHE A 177 29.12 -15.87 14.64
C PHE A 177 30.19 -14.86 15.07
N VAL A 178 31.20 -15.34 15.78
CA VAL A 178 32.23 -14.50 16.38
C VAL A 178 33.56 -14.74 15.67
N THR A 179 34.30 -13.68 15.41
CA THR A 179 35.70 -13.80 14.99
C THR A 179 36.61 -12.83 15.73
N ALA A 180 37.78 -13.31 16.13
CA ALA A 180 38.93 -12.55 16.63
C ALA A 180 40.11 -12.57 15.64
N ASN A 181 39.92 -13.13 14.44
CA ASN A 181 40.90 -13.13 13.34
C ASN A 181 41.04 -11.74 12.72
N VAL A 182 41.60 -10.82 13.51
CA VAL A 182 41.81 -9.41 13.20
C VAL A 182 43.32 -9.17 13.07
N ARG A 183 43.75 -8.75 11.88
CA ARG A 183 45.17 -8.48 11.60
C ARG A 183 45.52 -7.03 11.93
N PRO A 184 46.74 -6.74 12.43
CA PRO A 184 47.16 -5.36 12.70
C PRO A 184 47.16 -4.49 11.45
N HIS A 185 46.43 -3.38 11.49
CA HIS A 185 46.35 -2.34 10.47
C HIS A 185 45.73 -1.08 11.11
N PRO A 186 45.98 0.16 10.61
CA PRO A 186 45.30 1.35 11.13
C PRO A 186 43.77 1.22 11.20
N VAL A 187 43.18 0.53 10.22
CA VAL A 187 41.73 0.27 10.17
C VAL A 187 41.25 -0.64 11.31
N THR A 188 42.09 -1.54 11.82
CA THR A 188 41.74 -2.49 12.89
C THR A 188 42.25 -2.05 14.27
N GLU A 189 42.78 -0.84 14.41
CA GLU A 189 43.28 -0.34 15.71
C GLU A 189 42.17 -0.37 16.78
N GLY A 190 42.46 -1.05 17.90
CA GLY A 190 41.51 -1.24 19.00
C GLY A 190 40.40 -2.27 18.74
N VAL A 191 40.32 -2.85 17.54
CA VAL A 191 39.35 -3.90 17.19
C VAL A 191 39.92 -5.25 17.61
N ARG A 192 39.29 -5.91 18.59
CA ARG A 192 39.73 -7.23 19.09
C ARG A 192 38.92 -8.40 18.57
N ARG A 193 37.65 -8.15 18.23
CA ARG A 193 36.71 -9.15 17.74
C ARG A 193 35.49 -8.49 17.10
N LEU A 194 34.79 -9.25 16.27
CA LEU A 194 33.50 -8.89 15.69
C LEU A 194 32.46 -9.97 15.98
N TYR A 195 31.22 -9.53 16.21
CA TYR A 195 30.03 -10.38 16.24
C TYR A 195 29.23 -10.12 14.97
N LEU A 196 29.12 -11.11 14.11
CA LEU A 196 28.60 -10.95 12.76
C LEU A 196 27.30 -11.73 12.59
N PRO A 197 26.25 -11.14 12.02
CA PRO A 197 24.94 -11.76 11.97
C PRO A 197 24.94 -12.95 11.00
N ARG A 198 24.17 -13.99 11.34
CA ARG A 198 23.85 -15.07 10.39
C ARG A 198 23.06 -14.54 9.20
N TYR A 199 22.09 -13.67 9.48
CA TYR A 199 21.10 -13.21 8.52
C TYR A 199 21.09 -11.69 8.33
N GLY A 200 20.81 -11.28 7.09
CA GLY A 200 20.43 -9.93 6.72
C GLY A 200 18.95 -9.67 7.02
N SER A 201 18.21 -9.07 6.09
CA SER A 201 16.79 -8.67 6.28
C SER A 201 15.76 -9.78 6.12
N ALA A 202 16.17 -10.90 5.55
CA ALA A 202 15.39 -12.12 5.41
C ALA A 202 16.33 -13.31 5.74
N PRO A 203 16.08 -14.57 5.38
CA PRO A 203 17.08 -15.62 5.52
C PRO A 203 18.30 -15.45 4.58
N SER A 204 18.48 -14.26 3.98
CA SER A 204 19.67 -13.88 3.21
C SER A 204 20.91 -13.78 4.11
N PRO A 205 22.13 -13.90 3.56
CA PRO A 205 23.35 -13.78 4.34
C PRO A 205 23.42 -12.47 5.15
N GLY A 206 23.89 -12.57 6.40
CA GLY A 206 24.24 -11.39 7.20
C GLY A 206 25.64 -10.84 6.90
N VAL A 207 26.50 -11.70 6.34
CA VAL A 207 27.84 -11.38 5.81
C VAL A 207 28.00 -12.07 4.46
N GLU A 208 28.20 -11.29 3.41
CA GLU A 208 28.47 -11.84 2.07
C GLU A 208 29.89 -12.37 1.93
N ALA A 209 30.07 -13.40 1.11
CA ALA A 209 31.39 -13.91 0.77
C ALA A 209 32.03 -13.08 -0.36
N LEU A 210 33.32 -12.78 -0.21
CA LEU A 210 34.09 -11.97 -1.15
C LEU A 210 35.06 -12.82 -1.97
N GLY A 211 35.07 -12.58 -3.28
CA GLY A 211 36.21 -12.88 -4.13
C GLY A 211 37.13 -11.66 -4.22
N LEU A 212 38.36 -11.78 -3.73
CA LEU A 212 39.36 -10.72 -3.77
C LEU A 212 40.57 -11.16 -4.61
N ASP A 213 41.12 -10.26 -5.41
CA ASP A 213 42.42 -10.45 -6.05
C ASP A 213 43.57 -10.30 -5.05
N GLN A 214 44.79 -10.58 -5.51
CA GLN A 214 46.02 -10.53 -4.69
C GLN A 214 46.43 -9.12 -4.23
N ASN A 215 45.81 -8.06 -4.75
CA ASN A 215 46.13 -6.68 -4.39
C ASN A 215 45.37 -6.21 -3.14
N TRP A 216 44.46 -7.03 -2.62
CA TRP A 216 43.75 -6.76 -1.38
C TRP A 216 44.50 -7.31 -0.17
N GLN A 217 44.63 -6.48 0.86
CA GLN A 217 45.05 -6.92 2.18
C GLN A 217 43.81 -7.21 3.02
N VAL A 218 43.55 -8.50 3.29
CA VAL A 218 42.52 -8.91 4.25
C VAL A 218 42.96 -8.50 5.65
N VAL A 219 42.16 -7.66 6.31
CA VAL A 219 42.41 -7.14 7.68
C VAL A 219 41.50 -7.79 8.73
N VAL A 220 40.35 -8.33 8.30
CA VAL A 220 39.49 -9.19 9.11
C VAL A 220 39.05 -10.37 8.27
N ALA A 221 39.17 -11.58 8.81
CA ALA A 221 38.69 -12.81 8.21
C ALA A 221 37.81 -13.57 9.22
N GLY A 222 37.11 -14.61 8.77
CA GLY A 222 36.52 -15.57 9.69
C GLY A 222 37.59 -16.37 10.44
N GLU A 223 37.18 -17.12 11.47
CA GLU A 223 38.06 -18.12 12.07
C GLU A 223 38.39 -19.24 11.06
N ASP A 224 39.37 -20.08 11.39
CA ASP A 224 39.75 -21.23 10.56
C ASP A 224 38.58 -22.21 10.35
N THR A 225 37.58 -22.19 11.23
CA THR A 225 36.33 -22.97 11.18
C THR A 225 35.20 -22.30 10.39
N ALA A 226 35.29 -21.01 10.10
CA ALA A 226 34.31 -20.30 9.29
C ALA A 226 34.36 -20.75 7.82
N ARG A 227 33.20 -20.78 7.16
CA ARG A 227 33.03 -21.20 5.76
C ARG A 227 32.12 -20.23 5.03
N SER A 228 32.19 -20.19 3.70
CA SER A 228 31.07 -19.70 2.90
C SER A 228 30.06 -20.81 2.62
N TYR A 229 28.83 -20.44 2.30
CA TYR A 229 27.69 -21.31 2.02
C TYR A 229 26.89 -20.77 0.85
N PHE A 230 26.30 -21.66 0.06
CA PHE A 230 25.51 -21.29 -1.12
C PHE A 230 24.27 -20.48 -0.74
N VAL A 231 23.93 -19.49 -1.57
CA VAL A 231 22.67 -18.76 -1.51
C VAL A 231 21.72 -19.31 -2.57
N GLY A 232 20.49 -19.66 -2.20
CA GLY A 232 19.48 -20.18 -3.12
C GLY A 232 18.90 -19.13 -4.07
N ASP A 233 18.13 -19.58 -5.06
CA ASP A 233 17.39 -18.67 -5.97
C ASP A 233 16.34 -17.81 -5.23
N ASP A 234 15.94 -18.24 -4.02
CA ASP A 234 15.11 -17.51 -3.08
C ASP A 234 15.90 -16.51 -2.21
N ASN A 235 17.19 -16.34 -2.52
CA ASN A 235 18.19 -15.57 -1.77
C ASN A 235 18.41 -16.06 -0.33
N ALA A 236 18.01 -17.30 0.02
CA ALA A 236 18.22 -17.84 1.36
C ALA A 236 19.60 -18.51 1.51
N LEU A 237 20.26 -18.28 2.66
CA LEU A 237 21.53 -18.89 3.03
C LEU A 237 21.33 -20.38 3.35
N ASN A 238 21.92 -21.27 2.55
CA ASN A 238 21.84 -22.72 2.72
C ASN A 238 23.06 -23.28 3.46
N LEU A 239 22.94 -23.47 4.77
CA LEU A 239 24.03 -23.99 5.60
C LEU A 239 24.37 -25.47 5.36
N ASP A 240 23.56 -26.22 4.61
CA ASP A 240 23.84 -27.63 4.29
C ASP A 240 24.70 -27.77 3.02
N ARG A 241 24.87 -26.68 2.27
CA ARG A 241 25.68 -26.63 1.06
C ARG A 241 26.80 -25.62 1.21
N GLU A 242 27.99 -26.10 1.57
CA GLU A 242 29.18 -25.26 1.64
C GLU A 242 29.50 -24.62 0.28
N GLY A 243 29.93 -23.36 0.32
CA GLY A 243 30.41 -22.59 -0.81
C GLY A 243 31.90 -22.81 -1.09
N SER A 244 32.47 -21.88 -1.83
CA SER A 244 33.84 -21.91 -2.35
C SER A 244 34.93 -21.64 -1.31
N LEU A 245 34.65 -20.87 -0.25
CA LEU A 245 35.63 -20.49 0.77
C LEU A 245 35.61 -21.47 1.95
N LYS A 246 36.64 -22.31 2.02
CA LYS A 246 36.72 -23.45 2.94
C LYS A 246 37.40 -23.18 4.27
N SER A 247 37.94 -21.99 4.52
CA SER A 247 38.52 -21.60 5.80
C SER A 247 38.79 -20.10 5.80
N ALA A 248 38.68 -19.45 6.96
CA ALA A 248 39.00 -18.04 7.18
C ALA A 248 38.57 -17.10 6.03
N PRO A 249 37.29 -17.13 5.58
CA PRO A 249 36.80 -16.29 4.50
C PRO A 249 37.04 -14.80 4.81
N PRO A 250 37.44 -13.98 3.83
CA PRO A 250 37.60 -12.54 4.03
C PRO A 250 36.28 -11.88 4.46
N ILE A 251 36.34 -11.03 5.48
CA ILE A 251 35.20 -10.25 5.98
C ILE A 251 35.41 -8.76 5.68
N ALA A 252 36.62 -8.27 5.92
CA ALA A 252 37.00 -6.89 5.61
C ALA A 252 38.42 -6.84 5.03
N ALA A 253 38.61 -6.00 4.01
CA ALA A 253 39.89 -5.85 3.34
C ALA A 253 40.14 -4.40 2.91
N VAL A 254 41.41 -4.04 2.79
CA VAL A 254 41.89 -2.72 2.36
C VAL A 254 42.75 -2.86 1.11
N ARG A 255 42.77 -1.81 0.30
CA ARG A 255 43.60 -1.70 -0.91
C ARG A 255 43.96 -0.25 -1.20
N GLU A 256 45.20 -0.01 -1.63
CA GLU A 256 45.59 1.25 -2.27
C GLU A 256 45.24 1.20 -3.76
N PHE A 257 44.74 2.31 -4.32
CA PHE A 257 44.34 2.39 -5.73
C PHE A 257 44.63 3.78 -6.32
N GLY A 258 45.70 3.89 -7.11
CA GLY A 258 46.23 5.18 -7.52
C GLY A 258 46.70 5.98 -6.30
N LYS A 259 46.25 7.24 -6.16
CA LYS A 259 46.56 8.07 -4.98
C LYS A 259 45.62 7.84 -3.80
N GLY A 260 44.48 7.20 -4.02
CA GLY A 260 43.44 6.98 -3.02
C GLY A 260 43.46 5.56 -2.45
N ARG A 261 42.40 5.26 -1.71
CA ARG A 261 42.27 4.02 -0.94
C ARG A 261 40.87 3.45 -1.03
N VAL A 262 40.76 2.13 -0.91
CA VAL A 262 39.50 1.40 -0.92
C VAL A 262 39.44 0.48 0.29
N PHE A 263 38.27 0.43 0.93
CA PHE A 263 37.94 -0.50 2.00
C PHE A 263 36.68 -1.25 1.60
N VAL A 264 36.67 -2.57 1.78
CA VAL A 264 35.47 -3.40 1.60
C VAL A 264 35.11 -4.08 2.92
N TYR A 265 33.81 -4.08 3.25
CA TYR A 265 33.23 -4.78 4.37
C TYR A 265 31.87 -5.36 3.94
N THR A 266 31.55 -6.59 4.34
CA THR A 266 30.34 -7.29 3.85
C THR A 266 29.28 -7.54 4.91
N ALA A 267 29.42 -7.00 6.12
CA ALA A 267 28.30 -6.99 7.05
C ALA A 267 27.17 -6.09 6.49
N HIS A 268 25.94 -6.57 6.55
CA HIS A 268 24.77 -5.81 6.08
C HIS A 268 24.66 -4.45 6.82
N SER A 269 24.37 -3.36 6.11
CA SER A 269 24.45 -1.96 6.61
C SER A 269 23.61 -1.68 7.84
N LYS A 270 22.51 -2.42 7.99
CA LYS A 270 21.65 -2.39 9.18
C LYS A 270 22.36 -2.81 10.47
N HIS A 271 23.42 -3.62 10.37
CA HIS A 271 24.32 -4.05 11.44
C HIS A 271 25.62 -3.23 11.52
N VAL A 272 25.71 -2.14 10.73
CA VAL A 272 26.93 -1.33 10.62
C VAL A 272 26.67 0.10 11.07
N PHE A 273 25.70 0.79 10.45
CA PHE A 273 25.40 2.17 10.80
C PHE A 273 23.91 2.57 10.76
N LEU A 274 23.04 1.88 10.00
CA LEU A 274 21.64 2.35 9.87
C LEU A 274 20.89 2.33 11.20
N ASN A 275 21.14 1.31 12.05
CA ASN A 275 20.49 1.16 13.35
C ASN A 275 21.38 1.50 14.53
N TYR A 276 22.58 2.03 14.29
CA TYR A 276 23.48 2.35 15.38
C TYR A 276 22.87 3.44 16.28
N GLY A 277 22.83 3.17 17.58
CA GLY A 277 22.20 4.05 18.58
C GLY A 277 20.68 3.95 18.66
N ASN A 278 20.03 3.11 17.86
CA ASN A 278 18.61 2.79 18.05
C ASN A 278 18.45 1.86 19.26
N ARG A 279 17.67 2.29 20.26
CA ARG A 279 17.43 1.51 21.49
C ARG A 279 16.70 0.18 21.30
N MET A 280 15.95 0.03 20.20
CA MET A 280 15.24 -1.21 19.85
C MET A 280 16.15 -2.22 19.15
N TRP A 281 17.32 -1.76 18.70
CA TRP A 281 18.32 -2.58 18.05
C TRP A 281 19.34 -3.07 19.10
N PRO A 282 19.72 -4.35 19.10
CA PRO A 282 20.53 -4.91 20.17
C PRO A 282 22.02 -4.49 20.12
N GLN A 283 22.45 -3.79 19.07
CA GLN A 283 23.82 -3.26 18.91
C GLN A 283 24.94 -4.33 18.98
N ILE A 284 24.61 -5.62 18.78
CA ILE A 284 25.54 -6.75 18.96
C ILE A 284 26.73 -6.63 18.01
N THR A 285 26.49 -6.35 16.73
CA THR A 285 27.54 -6.25 15.72
C THR A 285 28.36 -4.99 15.86
N GLU A 286 27.71 -3.88 16.19
CA GLU A 286 28.30 -2.56 16.20
C GLU A 286 29.18 -2.30 17.43
N SER A 287 28.71 -2.70 18.62
CA SER A 287 29.39 -2.37 19.89
C SER A 287 29.25 -3.41 21.01
N ASP A 288 28.06 -3.96 21.23
CA ASP A 288 27.74 -4.61 22.51
C ASP A 288 28.30 -6.04 22.60
N GLY A 289 28.35 -6.79 21.50
CA GLY A 289 28.80 -8.19 21.48
C GLY A 289 28.09 -9.05 22.53
N ASP A 290 28.86 -9.86 23.26
CA ASP A 290 28.39 -10.57 24.45
C ASP A 290 28.65 -9.71 25.69
N LYS A 291 27.65 -8.89 26.01
CA LYS A 291 27.70 -7.92 27.11
C LYS A 291 27.83 -8.60 28.48
N GLU A 292 27.18 -9.74 28.67
CA GLU A 292 27.20 -10.48 29.94
C GLU A 292 28.58 -11.06 30.23
N ALA A 293 29.27 -11.56 29.20
CA ALA A 293 30.65 -12.03 29.34
C ALA A 293 31.71 -10.92 29.26
N GLY A 294 31.33 -9.64 29.12
CA GLY A 294 32.27 -8.53 28.98
C GLY A 294 33.08 -8.57 27.67
N LYS A 295 32.46 -9.06 26.59
CA LYS A 295 33.09 -9.30 25.28
C LYS A 295 32.45 -8.42 24.20
N PRO A 296 32.78 -7.12 24.13
CA PRO A 296 32.19 -6.21 23.15
C PRO A 296 32.61 -6.54 21.72
N SER A 297 31.80 -6.11 20.75
CA SER A 297 32.15 -6.12 19.33
C SER A 297 32.86 -4.82 18.93
N GLY A 298 33.82 -4.90 18.02
CA GLY A 298 34.55 -3.76 17.48
C GLY A 298 34.03 -3.21 16.15
N GLY A 299 32.81 -3.59 15.73
CA GLY A 299 32.29 -3.31 14.38
C GLY A 299 32.23 -1.82 14.03
N ASN A 300 31.69 -0.98 14.92
CA ASN A 300 31.64 0.46 14.66
C ASN A 300 33.03 1.11 14.72
N GLN A 301 33.91 0.62 15.61
CA GLN A 301 35.30 1.10 15.67
C GLN A 301 36.04 0.83 14.36
N LEU A 302 35.88 -0.36 13.79
CA LEU A 302 36.44 -0.75 12.48
C LEU A 302 36.02 0.24 11.39
N VAL A 303 34.73 0.59 11.33
CA VAL A 303 34.20 1.54 10.34
C VAL A 303 34.76 2.94 10.54
N LEU A 304 34.75 3.45 11.77
CA LEU A 304 35.26 4.79 12.06
C LEU A 304 36.76 4.92 11.74
N ASN A 305 37.54 3.88 12.03
CA ASN A 305 38.95 3.82 11.64
C ASN A 305 39.12 3.75 10.11
N ALA A 306 38.30 2.94 9.43
CA ALA A 306 38.29 2.87 7.96
C ALA A 306 38.01 4.25 7.34
N LEU A 307 36.99 4.96 7.81
CA LEU A 307 36.64 6.29 7.29
C LEU A 307 37.80 7.29 7.45
N ARG A 308 38.53 7.26 8.58
CA ARG A 308 39.72 8.12 8.76
C ARG A 308 40.85 7.73 7.80
N TRP A 309 41.18 6.44 7.74
CA TRP A 309 42.23 5.92 6.88
C TRP A 309 41.97 6.18 5.39
N LEU A 310 40.71 6.08 4.96
CA LEU A 310 40.27 6.38 3.61
C LEU A 310 40.37 7.88 3.27
N ALA A 311 40.14 8.76 4.24
CA ALA A 311 40.15 10.21 4.03
C ALA A 311 41.56 10.81 3.89
N GLU A 312 42.57 10.16 4.49
CA GLU A 312 43.94 10.68 4.59
C GLU A 312 44.52 11.19 3.26
N PRO A 313 44.44 10.46 2.12
CA PRO A 313 45.01 10.95 0.87
C PRO A 313 44.24 12.16 0.30
N ALA A 314 42.91 12.13 0.41
CA ALA A 314 42.03 13.20 -0.08
C ALA A 314 42.23 14.51 0.69
N LEU A 315 42.56 14.45 1.99
CA LEU A 315 42.88 15.63 2.80
C LEU A 315 44.09 16.41 2.28
N GLN A 316 44.98 15.75 1.52
CA GLN A 316 46.17 16.35 0.91
C GLN A 316 45.95 16.72 -0.56
N THR A 317 44.74 16.55 -1.09
CA THR A 317 44.43 16.74 -2.52
C THR A 317 43.46 17.89 -2.73
N GLU A 318 43.84 18.84 -3.57
CA GLU A 318 43.02 20.01 -3.87
C GLU A 318 41.68 19.62 -4.54
N GLY A 319 40.60 20.26 -4.09
CA GLY A 319 39.26 20.08 -4.63
C GLY A 319 38.43 18.96 -3.99
N PHE A 320 39.03 18.13 -3.12
CA PHE A 320 38.28 17.16 -2.31
C PHE A 320 37.70 17.81 -1.05
N GLY A 321 36.62 17.23 -0.51
CA GLY A 321 36.07 17.66 0.77
C GLY A 321 35.41 19.05 0.77
N THR A 322 35.08 19.57 -0.42
CA THR A 322 34.56 20.93 -0.61
C THR A 322 33.07 21.07 -0.27
N HIS A 323 32.38 19.98 0.08
CA HIS A 323 30.97 20.02 0.44
C HIS A 323 30.73 20.91 1.66
N LYS A 324 29.78 21.84 1.55
CA LYS A 324 29.37 22.71 2.65
C LYS A 324 27.97 22.31 3.10
N LEU A 325 27.85 21.87 4.35
CA LEU A 325 26.54 21.60 4.94
C LEU A 325 25.74 22.90 5.05
N ALA A 326 24.66 23.00 4.28
CA ALA A 326 23.72 24.09 4.42
C ALA A 326 23.02 24.02 5.79
N PRO A 327 22.69 25.16 6.42
CA PRO A 327 21.79 25.17 7.56
C PRO A 327 20.44 24.58 7.18
N ILE A 328 19.86 23.78 8.08
CA ILE A 328 18.54 23.18 7.89
C ILE A 328 17.50 24.30 7.95
N GLN A 329 16.90 24.64 6.81
CA GLN A 329 15.78 25.60 6.72
C GLN A 329 14.45 24.88 6.93
N PRO A 330 13.45 25.47 7.62
CA PRO A 330 12.09 24.95 7.66
C PRO A 330 11.45 24.88 6.27
N VAL A 331 10.50 23.97 6.08
CA VAL A 331 9.72 23.92 4.83
C VAL A 331 8.88 25.18 4.69
N LYS A 332 8.91 25.79 3.50
CA LYS A 332 8.06 26.91 3.11
C LYS A 332 7.21 26.51 1.92
N PHE A 333 5.93 26.84 1.99
CA PHE A 333 4.98 26.67 0.88
C PHE A 333 4.76 28.02 0.21
N GLU A 334 4.44 27.98 -1.08
CA GLU A 334 4.05 29.18 -1.83
C GLU A 334 2.77 29.80 -1.22
N PRO A 335 2.63 31.13 -1.20
CA PRO A 335 1.45 31.77 -0.62
C PRO A 335 0.20 31.58 -1.47
N THR A 336 0.35 31.42 -2.79
CA THR A 336 -0.76 31.35 -3.74
C THR A 336 -0.45 30.44 -4.93
N MET A 337 -1.43 29.70 -5.43
CA MET A 337 -1.35 28.96 -6.69
C MET A 337 -2.25 29.60 -7.75
N ASN A 338 -1.72 29.82 -8.96
CA ASN A 338 -2.47 30.33 -10.10
C ASN A 338 -2.70 29.23 -11.15
N TRP A 339 -3.81 28.51 -11.01
CA TRP A 339 -4.21 27.44 -11.93
C TRP A 339 -4.74 27.94 -13.28
N ASP A 340 -5.01 29.24 -13.42
CA ASP A 340 -5.52 29.81 -14.67
C ASP A 340 -4.42 29.89 -15.75
N THR A 341 -3.15 29.76 -15.35
CA THR A 341 -2.00 29.66 -16.24
C THR A 341 -1.79 28.26 -16.84
N GLN A 342 -2.47 27.25 -16.29
CA GLN A 342 -2.36 25.88 -16.75
C GLN A 342 -3.36 25.63 -17.89
N GLU A 343 -2.91 24.94 -18.93
CA GLU A 343 -3.72 24.62 -20.09
C GLU A 343 -4.15 23.16 -20.08
N PHE A 344 -5.37 22.89 -20.57
CA PHE A 344 -5.81 21.54 -20.82
C PHE A 344 -5.12 20.97 -22.06
N GLY A 345 -4.99 19.65 -22.11
CA GLY A 345 -4.56 18.98 -23.32
C GLY A 345 -5.53 19.21 -24.49
N LYS A 346 -5.02 19.05 -25.70
CA LYS A 346 -5.85 19.13 -26.91
C LYS A 346 -6.82 17.94 -26.98
N PRO A 347 -8.04 18.14 -27.50
CA PRO A 347 -8.91 17.05 -27.93
C PRO A 347 -8.16 16.15 -28.91
N ALA A 348 -8.38 14.84 -28.84
CA ALA A 348 -7.74 13.89 -29.73
C ALA A 348 -8.68 12.74 -30.03
N ASP A 349 -8.65 12.28 -31.27
CA ASP A 349 -9.28 11.03 -31.65
C ASP A 349 -8.47 9.88 -31.06
N GLY A 350 -9.16 8.92 -30.45
CA GLY A 350 -8.53 7.70 -29.94
C GLY A 350 -8.49 6.58 -30.98
N VAL A 351 -7.71 5.56 -30.71
CA VAL A 351 -7.79 4.28 -31.41
C VAL A 351 -8.91 3.43 -30.83
N ARG A 352 -9.61 2.69 -31.71
CA ARG A 352 -10.80 1.92 -31.38
C ARG A 352 -10.49 0.43 -31.35
N GLY A 353 -11.16 -0.31 -30.49
CA GLY A 353 -11.09 -1.76 -30.46
C GLY A 353 -12.29 -2.42 -29.80
N ILE A 354 -12.40 -3.73 -29.99
CA ILE A 354 -13.44 -4.56 -29.38
C ILE A 354 -12.82 -5.71 -28.60
N LEU A 355 -13.53 -6.16 -27.55
CA LEU A 355 -13.21 -7.35 -26.79
C LEU A 355 -14.34 -8.36 -26.96
N GLY A 356 -14.01 -9.63 -27.16
CA GLY A 356 -15.00 -10.71 -27.23
C GLY A 356 -14.91 -11.63 -28.44
N ALA A 357 -13.81 -11.60 -29.22
CA ALA A 357 -13.67 -12.47 -30.38
C ALA A 357 -13.31 -13.91 -29.98
N HIS A 358 -13.96 -14.89 -30.60
CA HIS A 358 -13.63 -16.31 -30.43
C HIS A 358 -12.90 -16.80 -31.67
N SER A 359 -11.73 -17.40 -31.54
CA SER A 359 -10.96 -17.92 -32.66
C SER A 359 -11.40 -19.33 -33.07
N ASN A 360 -10.84 -19.84 -34.18
CA ASN A 360 -11.00 -21.24 -34.60
C ASN A 360 -10.31 -22.26 -33.67
N TYR A 361 -9.64 -21.81 -32.60
CA TYR A 361 -9.16 -22.68 -31.54
C TYR A 361 -10.28 -23.11 -30.58
N SER A 362 -11.39 -22.37 -30.50
CA SER A 362 -12.60 -22.69 -29.73
C SER A 362 -13.82 -22.94 -30.64
N ASP A 363 -14.89 -22.17 -30.48
CA ASP A 363 -16.15 -22.16 -31.23
C ASP A 363 -16.23 -21.02 -32.28
N GLY A 364 -15.12 -20.31 -32.51
CA GLY A 364 -15.03 -19.30 -33.56
C GLY A 364 -14.89 -19.89 -34.96
N LYS A 365 -15.37 -19.16 -35.97
CA LYS A 365 -15.37 -19.59 -37.38
C LYS A 365 -14.18 -19.10 -38.20
N GLY A 366 -13.26 -18.33 -37.61
CA GLY A 366 -12.11 -17.74 -38.31
C GLY A 366 -10.83 -17.77 -37.49
N GLY A 367 -9.68 -17.72 -38.16
CA GLY A 367 -8.37 -17.60 -37.50
C GLY A 367 -8.09 -16.16 -37.06
N VAL A 368 -7.05 -15.97 -36.24
CA VAL A 368 -6.65 -14.64 -35.74
C VAL A 368 -6.39 -13.65 -36.88
N ALA A 369 -5.79 -14.10 -37.98
CA ALA A 369 -5.53 -13.26 -39.16
C ALA A 369 -6.83 -12.79 -39.84
N ASP A 370 -7.85 -13.63 -39.93
CA ASP A 370 -9.14 -13.29 -40.55
C ASP A 370 -9.86 -12.21 -39.73
N TYR A 371 -9.89 -12.39 -38.42
CA TYR A 371 -10.41 -11.41 -37.48
C TYR A 371 -9.66 -10.09 -37.51
N THR A 372 -8.33 -10.14 -37.57
CA THR A 372 -7.47 -8.94 -37.67
C THR A 372 -7.77 -8.18 -38.95
N LYS A 373 -7.91 -8.88 -40.08
CA LYS A 373 -8.30 -8.28 -41.36
C LYS A 373 -9.68 -7.63 -41.27
N ALA A 374 -10.66 -8.32 -40.68
CA ALA A 374 -12.00 -7.77 -40.49
C ALA A 374 -12.02 -6.56 -39.55
N ALA A 375 -11.22 -6.59 -38.48
CA ALA A 375 -11.07 -5.49 -37.52
C ALA A 375 -10.49 -4.24 -38.19
N ARG A 376 -9.40 -4.39 -38.97
CA ARG A 376 -8.83 -3.29 -39.76
C ARG A 376 -9.82 -2.73 -40.77
N ALA A 377 -10.57 -3.60 -41.46
CA ALA A 377 -11.62 -3.17 -42.39
C ALA A 377 -12.77 -2.42 -41.69
N ALA A 378 -13.01 -2.69 -40.41
CA ALA A 378 -13.97 -1.98 -39.57
C ALA A 378 -13.40 -0.72 -38.89
N GLY A 379 -12.15 -0.34 -39.18
CA GLY A 379 -11.49 0.83 -38.60
C GLY A 379 -11.02 0.65 -37.15
N LEU A 380 -10.83 -0.59 -36.70
CA LEU A 380 -10.27 -0.91 -35.39
C LEU A 380 -8.75 -1.01 -35.46
N SER A 381 -8.08 -0.54 -34.41
CA SER A 381 -6.63 -0.67 -34.23
C SER A 381 -6.25 -1.78 -33.25
N PHE A 382 -7.21 -2.32 -32.50
CA PHE A 382 -6.94 -3.50 -31.68
C PHE A 382 -8.17 -4.40 -31.56
N LEU A 383 -7.90 -5.66 -31.26
CA LEU A 383 -8.92 -6.70 -31.06
C LEU A 383 -8.48 -7.62 -29.92
N VAL A 384 -9.40 -7.98 -29.04
CA VAL A 384 -9.13 -8.92 -27.95
C VAL A 384 -9.94 -10.20 -28.12
N PHE A 385 -9.22 -11.32 -28.13
CA PHE A 385 -9.80 -12.66 -28.11
C PHE A 385 -10.20 -13.05 -26.70
N THR A 386 -11.31 -13.77 -26.58
CA THR A 386 -11.82 -14.32 -25.33
C THR A 386 -12.36 -15.71 -25.59
N ASP A 387 -11.51 -16.62 -26.08
CA ASP A 387 -11.91 -17.98 -26.40
C ASP A 387 -12.40 -18.72 -25.14
N PRO A 388 -13.53 -19.44 -25.17
CA PRO A 388 -14.05 -20.22 -24.05
C PRO A 388 -13.02 -21.23 -23.53
N LEU A 389 -12.63 -21.09 -22.27
CA LEU A 389 -11.56 -21.89 -21.67
C LEU A 389 -11.90 -23.39 -21.68
N GLU A 390 -13.18 -23.73 -21.48
CA GLU A 390 -13.68 -25.11 -21.54
C GLU A 390 -13.61 -25.76 -22.95
N LEU A 391 -13.35 -24.98 -24.00
CA LEU A 391 -13.16 -25.46 -25.39
C LEU A 391 -11.68 -25.41 -25.84
N LEU A 392 -10.82 -24.86 -24.99
CA LEU A 392 -9.39 -24.74 -25.22
C LEU A 392 -8.61 -25.88 -24.56
N THR A 393 -7.39 -26.06 -25.06
CA THR A 393 -6.32 -26.80 -24.40
C THR A 393 -5.14 -25.87 -24.18
N ALA A 394 -4.17 -26.25 -23.35
CA ALA A 394 -2.94 -25.47 -23.17
C ALA A 394 -2.23 -25.18 -24.51
N ASP A 395 -2.14 -26.16 -25.40
CA ASP A 395 -1.54 -26.02 -26.73
C ASP A 395 -2.32 -25.07 -27.64
N LYS A 396 -3.66 -25.13 -27.60
CA LYS A 396 -4.52 -24.23 -28.37
C LYS A 396 -4.38 -22.79 -27.89
N LEU A 397 -4.32 -22.56 -26.57
CA LEU A 397 -4.07 -21.23 -26.02
C LEU A 397 -2.67 -20.72 -26.39
N ALA A 398 -1.65 -21.58 -26.35
CA ALA A 398 -0.30 -21.20 -26.79
C ALA A 398 -0.28 -20.79 -28.28
N LYS A 399 -1.00 -21.50 -29.14
CA LYS A 399 -1.18 -21.14 -30.56
C LYS A 399 -1.93 -19.83 -30.74
N LEU A 400 -3.04 -19.63 -30.02
CA LEU A 400 -3.76 -18.35 -30.01
C LEU A 400 -2.83 -17.18 -29.67
N LYS A 401 -1.99 -17.33 -28.64
CA LYS A 401 -1.01 -16.31 -28.24
C LYS A 401 0.03 -16.05 -29.33
N ALA A 402 0.57 -17.09 -29.96
CA ALA A 402 1.54 -16.96 -31.04
C ALA A 402 0.93 -16.26 -32.26
N ASP A 403 -0.29 -16.62 -32.65
CA ASP A 403 -0.98 -16.00 -33.78
C ASP A 403 -1.35 -14.55 -33.49
N CYS A 404 -1.78 -14.22 -32.26
CA CYS A 404 -1.99 -12.84 -31.83
C CYS A 404 -0.70 -12.02 -31.89
N ALA A 405 0.44 -12.58 -31.46
CA ALA A 405 1.73 -11.91 -31.57
C ALA A 405 2.13 -11.69 -33.04
N ALA A 406 1.90 -12.67 -33.93
CA ALA A 406 2.19 -12.57 -35.35
C ALA A 406 1.27 -11.59 -36.11
N ALA A 407 0.02 -11.46 -35.68
CA ALA A 407 -0.95 -10.51 -36.24
C ALA A 407 -0.79 -9.07 -35.70
N SER A 408 -0.02 -8.91 -34.62
CA SER A 408 0.29 -7.61 -34.03
C SER A 408 1.42 -6.90 -34.80
N SER A 409 1.36 -5.57 -34.83
CA SER A 409 2.24 -4.70 -35.61
C SER A 409 2.23 -3.29 -35.00
N ASP A 410 2.98 -2.35 -35.58
CA ASP A 410 3.05 -0.97 -35.08
C ASP A 410 1.74 -0.19 -35.22
N ASP A 411 0.81 -0.67 -36.05
CA ASP A 411 -0.48 -0.03 -36.31
C ASP A 411 -1.70 -0.88 -35.88
N PHE A 412 -1.48 -2.11 -35.39
CA PHE A 412 -2.54 -2.96 -34.86
C PHE A 412 -2.08 -3.91 -33.76
N TYR A 413 -2.93 -4.15 -32.77
CA TYR A 413 -2.66 -5.09 -31.68
C TYR A 413 -3.76 -6.15 -31.55
N ALA A 414 -3.38 -7.42 -31.74
CA ALA A 414 -4.22 -8.57 -31.42
C ALA A 414 -3.84 -9.09 -30.02
N CYS A 415 -4.79 -9.04 -29.09
CA CYS A 415 -4.57 -9.46 -27.71
C CYS A 415 -5.19 -10.84 -27.46
N PRO A 416 -4.42 -11.83 -26.97
CA PRO A 416 -4.98 -13.11 -26.56
C PRO A 416 -5.76 -12.96 -25.25
N GLY A 417 -6.71 -13.86 -25.02
CA GLY A 417 -7.51 -13.93 -23.82
C GLY A 417 -8.48 -15.10 -23.84
N VAL A 418 -9.20 -15.27 -22.74
CA VAL A 418 -10.15 -16.36 -22.51
C VAL A 418 -11.42 -15.84 -21.82
N GLU A 419 -12.54 -16.53 -22.03
CA GLU A 419 -13.69 -16.43 -21.13
C GLU A 419 -13.87 -17.75 -20.36
N PHE A 420 -14.34 -17.68 -19.12
CA PHE A 420 -14.51 -18.86 -18.27
C PHE A 420 -15.62 -18.65 -17.25
N SER A 421 -16.23 -19.74 -16.78
CA SER A 421 -17.17 -19.70 -15.66
C SER A 421 -16.46 -20.03 -14.35
N ASP A 422 -16.82 -19.37 -13.26
CA ASP A 422 -16.30 -19.68 -11.93
C ASP A 422 -17.16 -20.71 -11.18
N SER A 423 -16.81 -20.99 -9.93
CA SER A 423 -17.57 -21.91 -9.06
C SER A 423 -18.97 -21.41 -8.68
N LEU A 424 -19.31 -20.15 -8.96
CA LEU A 424 -20.65 -19.58 -8.82
C LEU A 424 -21.45 -19.65 -10.13
N GLY A 425 -20.83 -20.06 -11.23
CA GLY A 425 -21.42 -19.98 -12.57
C GLY A 425 -21.38 -18.58 -13.17
N VAL A 426 -20.64 -17.64 -12.58
CA VAL A 426 -20.46 -16.30 -13.13
C VAL A 426 -19.46 -16.38 -14.27
N ARG A 427 -19.79 -15.75 -15.41
CA ARG A 427 -18.91 -15.71 -16.60
C ARG A 427 -17.95 -14.52 -16.52
N TRP A 428 -16.67 -14.83 -16.62
CA TRP A 428 -15.55 -13.89 -16.61
C TRP A 428 -14.89 -13.83 -17.99
N ALA A 429 -14.21 -12.72 -18.27
CA ALA A 429 -13.20 -12.62 -19.31
C ALA A 429 -11.86 -12.24 -18.67
N ALA A 430 -10.77 -12.82 -19.16
CA ALA A 430 -9.39 -12.47 -18.77
C ALA A 430 -8.53 -12.39 -20.03
N TRP A 431 -7.67 -11.38 -20.14
CA TRP A 431 -6.90 -11.13 -21.37
C TRP A 431 -5.51 -10.57 -21.08
N GLY A 432 -4.66 -10.56 -22.11
CA GLY A 432 -3.29 -10.08 -22.07
C GLY A 432 -2.27 -11.18 -22.41
N GLU A 433 -1.06 -10.76 -22.74
CA GLU A 433 0.05 -11.64 -23.14
C GLU A 433 0.45 -12.64 -22.03
N LYS A 434 0.08 -12.34 -20.77
CA LYS A 434 0.36 -13.16 -19.58
C LYS A 434 -0.73 -14.16 -19.22
N VAL A 435 -1.83 -14.21 -19.97
CA VAL A 435 -2.86 -15.24 -19.76
C VAL A 435 -2.26 -16.63 -20.02
N VAL A 436 -2.59 -17.57 -19.13
CA VAL A 436 -2.15 -18.97 -19.17
C VAL A 436 -3.33 -19.91 -19.04
N PHE A 437 -3.14 -21.17 -19.43
CA PHE A 437 -4.10 -22.23 -19.15
C PHE A 437 -4.00 -22.57 -17.66
N PRO A 438 -5.12 -22.75 -16.94
CA PRO A 438 -5.07 -23.03 -15.51
C PRO A 438 -4.43 -24.40 -15.25
N GLU A 439 -3.76 -24.51 -14.11
CA GLU A 439 -3.34 -25.81 -13.58
C GLU A 439 -4.57 -26.53 -13.00
N ASP A 440 -4.51 -27.84 -12.82
CA ASP A 440 -5.64 -28.59 -12.24
C ASP A 440 -5.84 -28.23 -10.77
N SER A 441 -4.74 -28.06 -10.03
CA SER A 441 -4.76 -27.87 -8.58
C SER A 441 -3.48 -27.24 -8.03
N PHE A 442 -3.56 -26.70 -6.83
CA PHE A 442 -2.40 -26.19 -6.07
C PHE A 442 -2.44 -26.66 -4.62
N THR A 443 -1.30 -26.55 -3.93
CA THR A 443 -1.21 -26.83 -2.49
C THR A 443 -0.98 -25.55 -1.70
N ASP A 444 -1.81 -25.29 -0.70
CA ASP A 444 -1.67 -24.21 0.26
C ASP A 444 -1.87 -24.76 1.68
N LYS A 445 -0.98 -24.41 2.62
CA LYS A 445 -0.99 -24.91 4.01
C LYS A 445 -1.19 -26.44 4.13
N ASN A 446 -0.48 -27.22 3.30
CA ASN A 446 -0.57 -28.69 3.20
C ASN A 446 -1.94 -29.23 2.73
N LYS A 447 -2.80 -28.39 2.16
CA LYS A 447 -4.11 -28.77 1.60
C LYS A 447 -4.10 -28.60 0.09
N LYS A 448 -4.69 -29.54 -0.64
CA LYS A 448 -4.80 -29.50 -2.10
C LYS A 448 -6.14 -28.89 -2.50
N PHE A 449 -6.12 -27.91 -3.38
CA PHE A 449 -7.30 -27.20 -3.88
C PHE A 449 -7.39 -27.31 -5.39
N THR A 450 -8.57 -27.57 -5.93
CA THR A 450 -8.84 -27.55 -7.37
C THR A 450 -8.85 -26.11 -7.88
N VAL A 451 -8.09 -25.84 -8.94
CA VAL A 451 -8.12 -24.56 -9.66
C VAL A 451 -9.01 -24.69 -10.89
N TRP A 452 -8.89 -25.79 -11.63
CA TRP A 452 -9.64 -26.10 -12.85
C TRP A 452 -10.27 -27.49 -12.75
N ASP A 453 -11.59 -27.58 -12.99
CA ASP A 453 -12.33 -28.86 -12.92
C ASP A 453 -12.62 -29.47 -14.31
N GLY A 454 -12.02 -28.92 -15.38
CA GLY A 454 -12.31 -29.29 -16.77
C GLY A 454 -13.42 -28.46 -17.41
N GLN A 455 -14.19 -27.69 -16.64
CA GLN A 455 -15.27 -26.83 -17.14
C GLN A 455 -15.23 -25.41 -16.55
N ARG A 456 -14.75 -25.25 -15.32
CA ARG A 456 -14.81 -24.01 -14.55
C ARG A 456 -13.51 -23.76 -13.80
N VAL A 457 -13.23 -22.48 -13.61
CA VAL A 457 -12.16 -22.02 -12.71
C VAL A 457 -12.72 -21.94 -11.29
N VAL A 458 -12.42 -22.94 -10.47
CA VAL A 458 -12.94 -23.06 -9.10
C VAL A 458 -12.27 -22.04 -8.17
N CYS A 459 -10.96 -21.80 -8.32
CA CYS A 459 -10.19 -20.85 -7.52
C CYS A 459 -9.78 -19.63 -8.37
N THR A 460 -10.69 -18.68 -8.54
CA THR A 460 -10.48 -17.50 -9.41
C THR A 460 -9.32 -16.62 -8.95
N GLY A 461 -9.10 -16.46 -7.64
CA GLY A 461 -7.94 -15.72 -7.11
C GLY A 461 -6.61 -16.37 -7.50
N ARG A 462 -6.49 -17.70 -7.40
CA ARG A 462 -5.31 -18.45 -7.86
C ARG A 462 -5.11 -18.28 -9.36
N TYR A 463 -6.17 -18.39 -10.16
CA TYR A 463 -6.05 -18.22 -11.61
C TYR A 463 -5.62 -16.80 -12.00
N ALA A 464 -6.16 -15.78 -11.33
CA ALA A 464 -5.71 -14.39 -11.49
C ALA A 464 -4.22 -14.26 -11.16
N SER A 465 -3.74 -14.86 -10.06
CA SER A 465 -2.33 -14.89 -9.70
C SER A 465 -1.45 -15.58 -10.76
N MET A 466 -1.89 -16.70 -11.33
CA MET A 466 -1.18 -17.36 -12.44
C MET A 466 -1.06 -16.47 -13.67
N CYS A 467 -2.10 -15.69 -13.97
CA CYS A 467 -2.10 -14.67 -15.02
C CYS A 467 -1.40 -13.37 -14.58
N GLN A 468 -0.64 -13.39 -13.48
CA GLN A 468 0.05 -12.23 -12.88
C GLN A 468 -0.88 -11.03 -12.61
N PHE A 469 -2.13 -11.30 -12.21
CA PHE A 469 -3.18 -10.31 -11.96
C PHE A 469 -3.41 -9.38 -13.15
N GLY A 470 -3.39 -9.95 -14.36
CA GLY A 470 -3.73 -9.27 -15.59
C GLY A 470 -5.20 -8.84 -15.67
N PRO A 471 -5.57 -8.09 -16.71
CA PRO A 471 -6.92 -7.58 -16.89
C PRO A 471 -7.97 -8.69 -16.91
N ASN A 472 -9.03 -8.51 -16.12
CA ASN A 472 -10.16 -9.42 -16.03
C ASN A 472 -11.44 -8.67 -15.64
N GLY A 473 -12.60 -9.18 -16.06
CA GLY A 473 -13.91 -8.58 -15.81
C GLY A 473 -15.06 -9.60 -15.80
N ILE A 474 -16.12 -9.31 -15.04
CA ILE A 474 -17.38 -10.07 -15.07
C ILE A 474 -18.25 -9.53 -16.20
N ILE A 475 -18.78 -10.43 -17.03
CA ILE A 475 -19.61 -10.06 -18.19
C ILE A 475 -21.03 -9.65 -17.76
N ASP A 476 -21.64 -10.38 -16.82
CA ASP A 476 -23.00 -10.14 -16.34
C ASP A 476 -23.07 -10.20 -14.80
N TYR A 477 -23.25 -9.05 -14.17
CA TYR A 477 -23.37 -8.94 -12.72
C TYR A 477 -24.67 -9.51 -12.15
N ARG A 478 -25.71 -9.70 -12.97
CA ARG A 478 -26.97 -10.32 -12.48
C ARG A 478 -26.73 -11.75 -12.04
N ALA A 479 -25.83 -12.47 -12.71
CA ALA A 479 -25.43 -13.83 -12.32
C ALA A 479 -24.76 -13.84 -10.94
N LEU A 480 -23.94 -12.83 -10.62
CA LEU A 480 -23.32 -12.69 -9.31
C LEU A 480 -24.37 -12.51 -8.20
N HIS A 481 -25.32 -11.60 -8.42
CA HIS A 481 -26.41 -11.36 -7.48
C HIS A 481 -27.31 -12.59 -7.31
N ALA A 482 -27.61 -13.30 -8.41
CA ALA A 482 -28.39 -14.55 -8.40
C ALA A 482 -27.69 -15.68 -7.62
N ALA A 483 -26.35 -15.71 -7.63
CA ALA A 483 -25.55 -16.64 -6.85
C ALA A 483 -25.45 -16.28 -5.35
N ASN A 484 -26.24 -15.30 -4.87
CA ASN A 484 -26.22 -14.77 -3.51
C ASN A 484 -24.82 -14.27 -3.09
N ALA A 485 -24.03 -13.79 -4.06
CA ALA A 485 -22.78 -13.09 -3.81
C ALA A 485 -23.00 -11.58 -3.93
N HIS A 486 -22.14 -10.80 -3.28
CA HIS A 486 -22.22 -9.34 -3.33
C HIS A 486 -20.99 -8.78 -4.05
N PRO A 487 -21.12 -7.72 -4.87
CA PRO A 487 -19.97 -7.08 -5.49
C PRO A 487 -18.88 -6.67 -4.48
N ALA A 488 -19.26 -6.30 -3.26
CA ALA A 488 -18.34 -6.04 -2.13
C ALA A 488 -17.35 -7.19 -1.86
N ASN A 489 -17.70 -8.43 -2.21
CA ASN A 489 -16.87 -9.62 -1.99
C ASN A 489 -15.90 -9.93 -3.15
N LEU A 490 -15.87 -9.09 -4.20
CA LEU A 490 -14.97 -9.24 -5.34
C LEU A 490 -13.61 -8.61 -5.03
N TRP A 491 -12.57 -9.44 -5.08
CA TRP A 491 -11.15 -9.09 -4.85
C TRP A 491 -10.35 -9.31 -6.14
N TRP A 492 -9.22 -8.61 -6.34
CA TRP A 492 -8.41 -8.67 -7.59
C TRP A 492 -9.16 -8.33 -8.89
N PHE A 493 -10.22 -7.53 -8.74
CA PHE A 493 -11.11 -7.13 -9.81
C PHE A 493 -10.78 -5.71 -10.28
N TYR A 494 -10.59 -5.52 -11.59
CA TYR A 494 -10.04 -4.27 -12.14
C TYR A 494 -10.83 -3.69 -13.31
N ARG A 495 -11.73 -4.46 -13.95
CA ARG A 495 -12.47 -4.01 -15.15
C ARG A 495 -13.96 -4.31 -15.04
N VAL A 496 -14.80 -3.31 -15.23
CA VAL A 496 -16.24 -3.51 -15.49
C VAL A 496 -16.48 -3.36 -16.98
N PHE A 497 -17.34 -4.19 -17.56
CA PHE A 497 -17.89 -3.91 -18.89
C PHE A 497 -19.19 -3.11 -18.70
N PRO A 498 -19.22 -1.78 -18.88
CA PRO A 498 -20.47 -1.02 -18.66
C PRO A 498 -21.58 -1.53 -19.57
N PHE A 499 -21.21 -1.98 -20.78
CA PHE A 499 -22.10 -2.64 -21.72
C PHE A 499 -21.46 -3.92 -22.26
N ALA A 500 -22.19 -5.02 -22.18
CA ALA A 500 -21.83 -6.31 -22.76
C ALA A 500 -22.87 -6.74 -23.79
N TYR A 501 -22.45 -7.18 -24.98
CA TYR A 501 -23.31 -7.57 -26.09
C TYR A 501 -22.99 -8.94 -26.66
N ASP A 502 -23.96 -9.51 -27.37
CA ASP A 502 -23.81 -10.71 -28.20
C ASP A 502 -24.32 -10.43 -29.62
N VAL A 503 -23.51 -10.71 -30.65
CA VAL A 503 -23.90 -10.52 -32.06
C VAL A 503 -24.05 -11.84 -32.81
N THR A 504 -24.06 -12.97 -32.12
CA THR A 504 -24.08 -14.30 -32.76
C THR A 504 -25.43 -14.66 -33.40
N GLY A 505 -26.51 -13.98 -33.02
CA GLY A 505 -27.86 -14.26 -33.54
C GLY A 505 -28.49 -15.54 -32.98
N GLU A 506 -27.77 -16.26 -32.11
CA GLU A 506 -28.35 -17.28 -31.24
C GLU A 506 -29.18 -16.52 -30.20
N ALA A 507 -30.52 -16.56 -30.31
CA ALA A 507 -31.38 -16.04 -29.26
C ALA A 507 -30.92 -16.69 -27.97
N GLY A 508 -30.37 -15.90 -27.05
CA GLY A 508 -29.78 -16.39 -25.82
C GLY A 508 -30.74 -17.37 -25.17
N GLY A 509 -30.35 -18.65 -25.14
CA GLY A 509 -31.10 -19.68 -24.45
C GLY A 509 -31.18 -19.27 -22.99
N GLN A 510 -32.28 -18.62 -22.61
CA GLN A 510 -32.63 -18.43 -21.23
C GLN A 510 -32.76 -19.82 -20.61
N GLY A 511 -32.11 -19.98 -19.47
CA GLY A 511 -32.16 -21.20 -18.69
C GLY A 511 -33.59 -21.52 -18.31
N GLU A 512 -34.06 -22.69 -18.71
CA GLU A 512 -35.11 -23.36 -17.97
C GLU A 512 -34.53 -23.77 -16.61
N ALA A 513 -34.92 -22.98 -15.62
CA ALA A 513 -34.99 -23.22 -14.17
C ALA A 513 -34.35 -22.03 -13.46
N PHE A 514 -35.19 -21.09 -12.97
CA PHE A 514 -35.15 -20.51 -11.62
C PHE A 514 -36.28 -19.47 -11.54
N GLY A 515 -37.32 -19.81 -10.78
CA GLY A 515 -38.54 -19.04 -10.65
C GLY A 515 -38.41 -17.81 -9.75
N ALA A 516 -39.08 -16.75 -10.21
CA ALA A 516 -39.79 -15.69 -9.48
C ALA A 516 -39.12 -15.01 -8.26
N ALA A 517 -38.72 -13.75 -8.45
CA ALA A 517 -39.44 -12.59 -7.88
C ALA A 517 -38.79 -11.27 -8.33
N GLN A 518 -39.43 -10.54 -9.24
CA GLN A 518 -39.19 -9.10 -9.41
C GLN A 518 -40.53 -8.40 -9.61
N ARG A 519 -40.84 -7.45 -8.73
CA ARG A 519 -41.97 -6.52 -8.85
C ARG A 519 -41.51 -5.27 -9.60
N ASP A 520 -42.18 -5.07 -10.74
CA ASP A 520 -42.72 -3.85 -11.32
C ASP A 520 -42.13 -2.47 -10.98
N SER A 521 -41.76 -1.72 -12.02
CA SER A 521 -42.53 -0.55 -12.46
C SER A 521 -41.92 0.09 -13.70
N SER A 522 -42.59 -0.06 -14.85
CA SER A 522 -42.90 1.02 -15.80
C SER A 522 -43.53 0.43 -17.06
N ALA A 523 -44.81 0.71 -17.25
CA ALA A 523 -45.60 0.31 -18.39
C ALA A 523 -45.80 1.46 -19.38
N GLU A 524 -46.11 1.06 -20.62
CA GLU A 524 -46.79 1.76 -21.72
C GLU A 524 -46.01 2.76 -22.59
N LEU A 525 -45.78 2.38 -23.86
CA LEU A 525 -46.62 2.83 -24.99
C LEU A 525 -46.13 2.26 -26.34
N ASN A 526 -47.10 1.66 -27.06
CA ASN A 526 -47.43 1.83 -28.49
C ASN A 526 -47.53 0.58 -29.35
N ASN A 527 -48.78 0.41 -29.81
CA ASN A 527 -49.30 -0.55 -30.75
C ASN A 527 -49.61 0.21 -32.05
N SER A 528 -49.15 -0.26 -33.22
CA SER A 528 -49.90 -0.05 -34.47
C SER A 528 -49.42 -0.99 -35.57
N ALA A 529 -50.40 -1.67 -36.17
CA ALA A 529 -50.32 -2.70 -37.20
C ALA A 529 -49.79 -2.22 -38.57
N ARG A 530 -49.30 -3.16 -39.39
CA ARG A 530 -49.61 -3.21 -40.83
C ARG A 530 -49.35 -4.57 -41.48
N THR A 531 -50.09 -4.77 -42.55
CA THR A 531 -50.50 -5.94 -43.32
C THR A 531 -49.41 -6.62 -44.16
N ARG A 532 -49.61 -7.92 -44.42
CA ARG A 532 -48.81 -8.76 -45.35
C ARG A 532 -49.33 -8.67 -46.79
N SER A 533 -48.42 -8.62 -47.75
CA SER A 533 -48.61 -9.14 -49.12
C SER A 533 -47.30 -9.80 -49.57
N GLY A 534 -47.43 -10.96 -50.23
CA GLY A 534 -46.31 -11.80 -50.67
C GLY A 534 -45.96 -11.64 -52.15
N GLY A 535 -44.72 -12.00 -52.48
CA GLY A 535 -44.20 -12.21 -53.83
C GLY A 535 -42.83 -12.92 -53.73
N PRO A 536 -42.54 -13.94 -54.56
CA PRO A 536 -41.39 -14.82 -54.35
C PRO A 536 -40.15 -14.36 -55.13
N GLY A 537 -38.96 -14.68 -54.59
CA GLY A 537 -37.74 -14.85 -55.40
C GLY A 537 -36.63 -13.83 -55.17
N GLN A 538 -35.85 -14.02 -54.11
CA GLN A 538 -34.41 -13.73 -54.06
C GLN A 538 -33.81 -14.48 -52.87
N ALA A 539 -32.69 -15.20 -53.09
CA ALA A 539 -31.98 -15.87 -52.01
C ALA A 539 -31.59 -14.84 -50.92
N PRO A 540 -31.88 -15.09 -49.63
CA PRO A 540 -31.70 -14.07 -48.62
C PRO A 540 -30.21 -13.87 -48.36
N LEU A 541 -29.72 -12.67 -48.65
CA LEU A 541 -28.63 -12.09 -47.87
C LEU A 541 -29.02 -12.25 -46.40
N THR A 542 -28.28 -13.06 -45.65
CA THR A 542 -28.48 -13.24 -44.22
C THR A 542 -28.57 -11.87 -43.58
N LYS A 543 -29.75 -11.51 -43.05
CA LYS A 543 -29.92 -10.26 -42.31
C LYS A 543 -28.83 -10.20 -41.23
N PRO A 544 -28.08 -9.09 -41.12
CA PRO A 544 -27.14 -8.95 -40.02
C PRO A 544 -27.90 -9.16 -38.71
N SER A 545 -27.40 -10.06 -37.87
CA SER A 545 -27.93 -10.31 -36.53
C SER A 545 -27.93 -9.00 -35.76
N THR A 546 -29.11 -8.61 -35.25
CA THR A 546 -29.20 -7.46 -34.35
C THR A 546 -28.43 -7.78 -33.07
N PRO A 547 -27.50 -6.92 -32.63
CA PRO A 547 -26.81 -7.11 -31.36
C PRO A 547 -27.81 -7.23 -30.20
N THR A 548 -27.64 -8.24 -29.36
CA THR A 548 -28.42 -8.41 -28.13
C THR A 548 -27.60 -7.90 -26.94
N LEU A 549 -28.18 -7.03 -26.12
CA LEU A 549 -27.54 -6.60 -24.86
C LEU A 549 -27.52 -7.80 -23.90
N ILE A 550 -26.33 -8.24 -23.51
CA ILE A 550 -26.14 -9.22 -22.43
C ILE A 550 -26.42 -8.51 -21.11
N ALA A 551 -25.71 -7.42 -20.81
CA ALA A 551 -25.82 -6.70 -19.53
C ALA A 551 -25.49 -5.20 -19.67
N ASP A 552 -26.19 -4.37 -18.89
CA ASP A 552 -25.81 -2.98 -18.57
C ASP A 552 -25.29 -2.97 -17.12
N ASN A 553 -23.96 -2.94 -16.96
CA ASN A 553 -23.29 -2.93 -15.67
C ASN A 553 -22.85 -1.52 -15.26
N PHE A 554 -23.42 -0.45 -15.85
CA PHE A 554 -22.98 0.92 -15.55
C PHE A 554 -23.13 1.27 -14.05
N GLN A 555 -24.21 0.84 -13.40
CA GLN A 555 -24.40 1.06 -11.97
C GLN A 555 -23.37 0.29 -11.11
N GLU A 556 -22.91 -0.87 -11.58
CA GLU A 556 -21.86 -1.64 -10.89
C GLU A 556 -20.51 -0.95 -10.99
N TYR A 557 -20.23 -0.30 -12.13
CA TYR A 557 -19.05 0.57 -12.25
C TYR A 557 -19.11 1.72 -11.24
N LEU A 558 -20.23 2.43 -11.16
CA LEU A 558 -20.40 3.53 -10.20
C LEU A 558 -20.34 3.04 -8.74
N TYR A 559 -20.91 1.88 -8.42
CA TYR A 559 -20.82 1.26 -7.10
C TYR A 559 -19.37 0.90 -6.73
N ALA A 560 -18.63 0.27 -7.66
CA ALA A 560 -17.24 -0.13 -7.44
C ALA A 560 -16.35 1.07 -7.12
N LEU A 561 -16.58 2.22 -7.76
CA LEU A 561 -15.88 3.47 -7.45
C LEU A 561 -16.20 4.02 -6.06
N ARG A 562 -17.46 3.94 -5.59
CA ARG A 562 -17.84 4.32 -4.21
C ARG A 562 -17.22 3.40 -3.17
N ASP A 563 -17.06 2.12 -3.49
CA ASP A 563 -16.29 1.17 -2.68
C ASP A 563 -14.76 1.37 -2.84
N LEU A 564 -14.32 2.54 -3.33
CA LEU A 564 -12.94 2.99 -3.44
C LEU A 564 -12.05 2.12 -4.34
N ARG A 565 -12.64 1.33 -5.25
CA ARG A 565 -11.88 0.45 -6.12
C ARG A 565 -11.24 1.20 -7.27
N TRP A 566 -10.01 0.83 -7.56
CA TRP A 566 -9.31 1.18 -8.79
C TRP A 566 -9.91 0.36 -9.93
N MET A 567 -10.82 0.98 -10.65
CA MET A 567 -11.59 0.35 -11.73
C MET A 567 -11.29 1.00 -13.07
N SER A 568 -11.23 0.18 -14.10
CA SER A 568 -11.38 0.69 -15.46
C SER A 568 -12.60 0.06 -16.11
N ILE A 569 -12.90 0.55 -17.29
CA ILE A 569 -14.02 0.10 -18.10
C ILE A 569 -13.49 -0.56 -19.36
N ASP A 570 -14.27 -1.42 -20.01
CA ASP A 570 -14.00 -1.93 -21.35
C ASP A 570 -15.34 -2.23 -22.04
N ALA A 571 -15.39 -2.27 -23.37
CA ALA A 571 -16.56 -2.72 -24.11
C ALA A 571 -16.44 -4.22 -24.39
N PHE A 572 -17.48 -5.01 -24.08
CA PHE A 572 -17.53 -6.43 -24.42
C PHE A 572 -18.59 -6.68 -25.50
N THR A 573 -18.22 -7.35 -26.58
CA THR A 573 -19.15 -7.85 -27.60
C THR A 573 -18.69 -9.23 -28.05
N ARG A 574 -19.48 -10.27 -27.77
CA ARG A 574 -19.16 -11.64 -28.20
C ARG A 574 -19.32 -11.77 -29.72
N VAL A 575 -18.24 -12.20 -30.38
CA VAL A 575 -18.12 -12.35 -31.84
C VAL A 575 -17.57 -13.75 -32.14
N LYS A 576 -18.31 -14.55 -32.94
CA LYS A 576 -17.91 -15.91 -33.34
C LYS A 576 -17.53 -16.04 -34.81
N SER A 577 -17.61 -14.97 -35.61
CA SER A 577 -17.05 -14.97 -36.96
C SER A 577 -16.48 -13.62 -37.39
N PRO A 578 -15.51 -13.58 -38.32
CA PRO A 578 -14.95 -12.32 -38.84
C PRO A 578 -16.00 -11.35 -39.40
N GLU A 579 -17.08 -11.86 -40.02
CA GLU A 579 -18.15 -11.04 -40.59
C GLU A 579 -18.92 -10.24 -39.53
N GLN A 580 -18.94 -10.73 -38.29
CA GLN A 580 -19.62 -10.09 -37.16
C GLN A 580 -18.82 -8.92 -36.57
N VAL A 581 -17.51 -8.81 -36.87
CA VAL A 581 -16.63 -7.75 -36.33
C VAL A 581 -17.14 -6.36 -36.70
N ALA A 582 -17.59 -6.15 -37.94
CA ALA A 582 -18.11 -4.86 -38.37
C ALA A 582 -19.40 -4.48 -37.63
N THR A 583 -20.24 -5.46 -37.27
CA THR A 583 -21.42 -5.23 -36.43
C THR A 583 -21.00 -4.85 -35.02
N ALA A 584 -20.08 -5.60 -34.40
CA ALA A 584 -19.55 -5.30 -33.07
C ALA A 584 -18.94 -3.88 -33.00
N ALA A 585 -18.15 -3.49 -34.00
CA ALA A 585 -17.54 -2.16 -34.11
C ALA A 585 -18.56 -1.01 -34.17
N ARG A 586 -19.78 -1.27 -34.66
CA ARG A 586 -20.90 -0.30 -34.67
C ARG A 586 -21.77 -0.37 -33.41
N THR A 587 -21.69 -1.46 -32.64
CA THR A 587 -22.49 -1.67 -31.44
C THR A 587 -21.90 -0.94 -30.24
N CYS A 588 -20.68 -1.29 -29.86
CA CYS A 588 -19.99 -0.72 -28.71
C CYS A 588 -18.48 -1.01 -28.81
N VAL A 589 -17.64 0.00 -28.62
CA VAL A 589 -16.17 -0.12 -28.71
C VAL A 589 -15.49 0.50 -27.49
N SER A 590 -14.30 -0.01 -27.16
CA SER A 590 -13.34 0.69 -26.28
C SER A 590 -12.52 1.66 -27.12
N VAL A 591 -12.28 2.86 -26.59
CA VAL A 591 -11.48 3.91 -27.24
C VAL A 591 -10.37 4.38 -26.31
N VAL A 592 -9.13 4.39 -26.79
CA VAL A 592 -7.94 4.78 -26.01
C VAL A 592 -7.04 5.71 -26.83
N GLY A 593 -6.25 6.56 -26.19
CA GLY A 593 -5.56 7.67 -26.86
C GLY A 593 -4.47 7.28 -27.85
N SER A 594 -3.96 6.04 -27.81
CA SER A 594 -2.98 5.54 -28.79
C SER A 594 -2.91 4.01 -28.77
N LEU A 595 -2.34 3.40 -29.81
CA LEU A 595 -2.10 1.95 -29.82
C LEU A 595 -1.14 1.50 -28.72
N LYS A 596 -0.10 2.30 -28.42
CA LYS A 596 0.79 2.04 -27.29
C LYS A 596 0.00 2.00 -25.98
N SER A 597 -0.86 2.98 -25.75
CA SER A 597 -1.74 3.03 -24.58
C SER A 597 -2.70 1.84 -24.54
N ALA A 598 -3.21 1.38 -25.69
CA ALA A 598 -4.03 0.17 -25.79
C ALA A 598 -3.25 -1.05 -25.31
N ARG A 599 -2.02 -1.24 -25.80
CA ARG A 599 -1.16 -2.36 -25.42
C ARG A 599 -0.80 -2.33 -23.94
N ASP A 600 -0.43 -1.16 -23.42
CA ASP A 600 -0.11 -0.96 -22.00
C ASP A 600 -1.32 -1.27 -21.11
N LEU A 601 -2.51 -0.81 -21.52
CA LEU A 601 -3.76 -1.05 -20.81
C LEU A 601 -4.15 -2.53 -20.84
N LEU A 602 -4.15 -3.17 -22.00
CA LEU A 602 -4.55 -4.57 -22.19
C LEU A 602 -3.55 -5.57 -21.56
N ASN A 603 -2.38 -5.11 -21.15
CA ASN A 603 -1.38 -5.91 -20.43
C ASN A 603 -1.08 -5.38 -19.01
N SER A 604 -1.82 -4.38 -18.53
CA SER A 604 -1.58 -3.79 -17.21
C SER A 604 -1.86 -4.80 -16.11
N ARG A 605 -0.94 -4.97 -15.17
CA ARG A 605 -1.14 -5.72 -13.93
C ARG A 605 -1.68 -4.80 -12.85
N CYS A 606 -2.77 -5.19 -12.17
CA CYS A 606 -3.38 -4.42 -11.08
C CYS A 606 -3.57 -2.92 -11.44
N ALA A 607 -4.11 -2.09 -10.52
CA ALA A 607 -4.09 -0.60 -10.55
C ALA A 607 -4.40 0.07 -11.91
N SER A 608 -5.20 -0.61 -12.73
CA SER A 608 -5.27 -0.37 -14.17
C SER A 608 -5.92 0.96 -14.53
N SER A 609 -6.57 1.59 -13.55
CA SER A 609 -7.16 2.91 -13.56
C SER A 609 -6.16 4.02 -13.87
N LEU A 610 -4.93 4.01 -13.33
CA LEU A 610 -3.96 5.06 -13.64
C LEU A 610 -3.55 4.98 -15.12
N THR A 611 -3.32 3.77 -15.62
CA THR A 611 -3.09 3.52 -17.04
C THR A 611 -4.31 3.91 -17.88
N SER A 612 -5.52 3.62 -17.41
CA SER A 612 -6.79 3.96 -18.10
C SER A 612 -7.02 5.47 -18.20
N ILE A 613 -6.74 6.21 -17.12
CA ILE A 613 -6.81 7.67 -17.06
C ILE A 613 -5.77 8.28 -18.00
N ALA A 614 -4.52 7.82 -17.93
CA ALA A 614 -3.45 8.27 -18.82
C ALA A 614 -3.75 7.96 -20.29
N ALA A 615 -4.43 6.83 -20.55
CA ALA A 615 -4.88 6.40 -21.86
C ALA A 615 -6.15 7.13 -22.36
N ARG A 616 -6.74 8.05 -21.58
CA ARG A 616 -8.01 8.74 -21.91
C ARG A 616 -9.13 7.76 -22.30
N HIS A 617 -9.20 6.62 -21.61
CA HIS A 617 -10.03 5.50 -22.01
C HIS A 617 -11.52 5.75 -21.78
N TYR A 618 -12.36 5.45 -22.78
CA TYR A 618 -13.82 5.42 -22.67
C TYR A 618 -14.45 4.29 -23.48
N VAL A 619 -15.70 3.96 -23.20
CA VAL A 619 -16.52 3.04 -24.00
C VAL A 619 -17.64 3.81 -24.70
N THR A 620 -18.01 3.42 -25.92
CA THR A 620 -19.03 4.15 -26.68
C THR A 620 -19.85 3.27 -27.63
N GLN A 621 -21.16 3.58 -27.70
CA GLN A 621 -22.13 3.09 -28.69
C GLN A 621 -22.28 4.05 -29.89
N GLY A 622 -21.50 5.13 -29.96
CA GLY A 622 -21.69 6.19 -30.95
C GLY A 622 -21.05 7.52 -30.55
N PRO A 623 -21.55 8.22 -29.52
CA PRO A 623 -21.01 9.52 -29.11
C PRO A 623 -19.54 9.42 -28.65
N GLU A 624 -18.74 10.44 -28.89
CA GLU A 624 -17.30 10.43 -28.63
C GLU A 624 -16.92 11.36 -27.48
N ILE A 625 -15.93 10.96 -26.70
CA ILE A 625 -15.34 11.76 -25.63
C ILE A 625 -13.94 12.15 -26.08
N LEU A 626 -13.83 13.32 -26.70
CA LEU A 626 -12.59 13.84 -27.30
C LEU A 626 -11.63 14.38 -26.23
N LEU A 627 -12.19 14.87 -25.12
CA LEU A 627 -11.45 15.34 -23.96
C LEU A 627 -12.24 15.08 -22.67
N TRP A 628 -11.56 14.55 -21.65
CA TRP A 628 -12.02 14.53 -20.27
C TRP A 628 -10.80 14.65 -19.36
N GLN A 629 -10.59 15.82 -18.76
CA GLN A 629 -9.38 16.13 -18.01
C GLN A 629 -9.66 17.06 -16.84
N GLY A 630 -8.81 16.96 -15.81
CA GLY A 630 -8.76 17.92 -14.72
C GLY A 630 -7.34 18.44 -14.49
N ILE A 631 -7.26 19.69 -14.03
CA ILE A 631 -6.05 20.36 -13.55
C ILE A 631 -6.15 20.43 -12.03
N ASN A 632 -5.03 20.13 -11.35
CA ASN A 632 -4.99 19.99 -9.89
C ASN A 632 -5.98 18.93 -9.37
N THR A 633 -6.05 17.76 -10.01
CA THR A 633 -6.90 16.66 -9.52
C THR A 633 -6.30 15.94 -8.31
N GLN A 634 -5.02 16.18 -8.03
CA GLN A 634 -4.31 15.72 -6.83
C GLN A 634 -3.75 16.93 -6.08
N MET A 635 -4.22 17.15 -4.85
CA MET A 635 -3.77 18.29 -4.05
C MET A 635 -2.35 18.08 -3.52
N GLU A 636 -1.36 18.74 -4.13
CA GLU A 636 0.04 18.66 -3.70
C GLU A 636 0.48 19.76 -2.73
N ASN A 637 -0.34 20.82 -2.58
CA ASN A 637 -0.04 21.93 -1.70
C ASN A 637 -1.08 22.05 -0.58
N PRO A 638 -0.66 22.37 0.65
CA PRO A 638 -1.58 22.53 1.78
C PRO A 638 -2.45 23.78 1.58
N TRP A 639 -3.75 23.58 1.38
CA TRP A 639 -4.72 24.68 1.20
C TRP A 639 -4.76 25.65 2.38
N GLN A 640 -4.42 25.19 3.59
CA GLN A 640 -4.34 26.03 4.79
C GLN A 640 -3.19 27.05 4.73
N LYS A 641 -2.16 26.78 3.92
CA LYS A 641 -0.96 27.64 3.79
C LYS A 641 -0.83 28.27 2.41
N THR A 642 -1.52 27.71 1.40
CA THR A 642 -1.41 28.07 -0.02
C THR A 642 -2.78 28.41 -0.58
N ARG A 643 -3.08 29.69 -0.78
CA ARG A 643 -4.38 30.11 -1.34
C ARG A 643 -4.55 29.57 -2.77
N GLY A 644 -5.71 28.98 -3.04
CA GLY A 644 -6.04 28.45 -4.37
C GLY A 644 -5.61 27.00 -4.57
N ALA A 645 -4.82 26.40 -3.68
CA ALA A 645 -4.42 25.00 -3.79
C ALA A 645 -5.60 24.01 -3.77
N GLN A 646 -6.76 24.44 -3.26
CA GLN A 646 -7.99 23.65 -3.26
C GLN A 646 -8.76 23.67 -4.59
N ARG A 647 -8.48 24.61 -5.51
CA ARG A 647 -9.24 24.78 -6.77
C ARG A 647 -8.92 23.64 -7.74
N VAL A 648 -9.95 23.06 -8.36
CA VAL A 648 -9.81 22.02 -9.39
C VAL A 648 -10.56 22.48 -10.62
N ARG A 649 -9.87 22.53 -11.77
CA ARG A 649 -10.51 22.89 -13.06
C ARG A 649 -10.74 21.62 -13.85
N LEU A 650 -11.96 21.43 -14.36
CA LEU A 650 -12.35 20.26 -15.15
C LEU A 650 -12.85 20.71 -16.51
N ARG A 651 -12.48 19.98 -17.56
CA ARG A 651 -12.93 20.23 -18.92
C ARG A 651 -13.32 18.94 -19.63
N PHE A 652 -14.42 19.00 -20.37
CA PHE A 652 -14.76 17.98 -21.35
C PHE A 652 -15.00 18.58 -22.74
N GLU A 653 -14.83 17.73 -23.74
CA GLU A 653 -15.22 17.97 -25.12
C GLU A 653 -15.76 16.67 -25.71
N VAL A 654 -16.98 16.71 -26.24
CA VAL A 654 -17.70 15.52 -26.73
C VAL A 654 -18.33 15.80 -28.09
N ALA A 655 -18.57 14.73 -28.87
CA ALA A 655 -19.16 14.82 -30.19
C ALA A 655 -20.19 13.69 -30.44
N SER A 656 -21.15 13.92 -31.34
CA SER A 656 -22.02 12.87 -31.88
C SER A 656 -22.61 13.26 -33.22
N ASP A 657 -22.51 12.38 -34.21
CA ASP A 657 -23.12 12.55 -35.53
C ASP A 657 -24.65 12.63 -35.48
N ASN A 658 -25.29 12.10 -34.44
CA ASN A 658 -26.73 12.20 -34.24
C ASN A 658 -27.15 13.49 -33.54
N GLY A 659 -26.20 14.22 -32.96
CA GLY A 659 -26.46 15.32 -32.03
C GLY A 659 -26.55 14.84 -30.60
N LEU A 660 -26.15 15.70 -29.66
CA LEU A 660 -26.04 15.41 -28.24
C LEU A 660 -27.37 15.72 -27.53
N ALA A 661 -27.86 14.79 -26.73
CA ALA A 661 -29.01 15.03 -25.85
C ALA A 661 -28.54 15.66 -24.53
N GLU A 662 -27.60 15.02 -23.84
CA GLU A 662 -27.03 15.51 -22.58
C GLU A 662 -25.64 14.96 -22.30
N VAL A 663 -24.90 15.68 -21.45
CA VAL A 663 -23.66 15.22 -20.81
C VAL A 663 -23.84 15.30 -19.29
N LYS A 664 -23.55 14.19 -18.61
CA LYS A 664 -23.68 14.03 -17.16
C LYS A 664 -22.32 13.76 -16.53
N ALA A 665 -21.97 14.51 -15.49
CA ALA A 665 -20.81 14.24 -14.66
C ALA A 665 -21.29 13.61 -13.34
N HIS A 666 -21.08 12.31 -13.18
CA HIS A 666 -21.40 11.54 -11.98
C HIS A 666 -20.22 11.56 -11.02
N ASP A 667 -20.48 11.55 -9.71
CA ASP A 667 -19.47 11.25 -8.69
C ASP A 667 -19.76 9.86 -8.12
N ALA A 668 -19.14 8.83 -8.70
CA ALA A 668 -19.50 7.44 -8.46
C ALA A 668 -21.04 7.26 -8.48
N ASN A 669 -21.60 6.52 -7.53
CA ASN A 669 -23.05 6.49 -7.28
C ASN A 669 -23.47 7.38 -6.09
N PHE A 670 -22.67 8.41 -5.73
CA PHE A 670 -23.15 9.49 -4.84
C PHE A 670 -24.19 10.37 -5.52
N GLY A 671 -24.17 10.41 -6.86
CA GLY A 671 -25.15 11.09 -7.68
C GLY A 671 -24.52 12.00 -8.72
N LEU A 672 -25.36 12.85 -9.30
CA LEU A 672 -24.98 13.77 -10.37
C LEU A 672 -24.40 15.06 -9.80
N VAL A 673 -23.19 15.42 -10.24
CA VAL A 673 -22.53 16.69 -9.86
C VAL A 673 -22.99 17.82 -10.78
N ARG A 674 -23.04 17.55 -12.08
CA ARG A 674 -23.46 18.51 -13.13
C ARG A 674 -24.17 17.78 -14.27
N ARG A 675 -25.14 18.46 -14.88
CA ARG A 675 -25.80 18.08 -16.13
C ARG A 675 -25.69 19.22 -17.12
N PHE A 676 -25.31 18.92 -18.35
CA PHE A 676 -25.22 19.88 -19.45
C PHE A 676 -26.14 19.43 -20.57
N ALA A 677 -27.11 20.27 -20.94
CA ALA A 677 -27.99 20.00 -22.05
C ALA A 677 -27.22 20.11 -23.39
N GLY A 678 -27.36 19.11 -24.26
CA GLY A 678 -26.75 19.08 -25.58
C GLY A 678 -27.60 19.77 -26.65
N ASN A 679 -28.92 19.81 -26.48
CA ASN A 679 -29.88 20.46 -27.40
C ASN A 679 -29.69 20.07 -28.88
N GLY A 680 -29.26 18.83 -29.15
CA GLY A 680 -29.01 18.33 -30.50
C GLY A 680 -27.71 18.82 -31.14
N ALA A 681 -26.87 19.58 -30.43
CA ALA A 681 -25.57 20.04 -30.94
C ALA A 681 -24.67 18.86 -31.31
N LYS A 682 -23.93 18.95 -32.41
CA LYS A 682 -23.00 17.89 -32.84
C LYS A 682 -21.75 17.81 -31.97
N THR A 683 -21.36 18.92 -31.34
CA THR A 683 -20.23 19.01 -30.42
C THR A 683 -20.62 19.83 -29.20
N LEU A 684 -20.02 19.52 -28.05
CA LEU A 684 -20.20 20.27 -26.82
C LEU A 684 -18.89 20.28 -26.02
N ALA A 685 -18.37 21.47 -25.73
CA ALA A 685 -17.23 21.67 -24.85
C ALA A 685 -17.64 22.55 -23.66
N ARG A 686 -17.25 22.16 -22.45
CA ARG A 686 -17.47 22.96 -21.23
C ARG A 686 -16.29 22.82 -20.28
N GLU A 687 -16.02 23.91 -19.58
CA GLU A 687 -15.15 23.95 -18.41
C GLU A 687 -16.00 24.25 -17.18
N PHE A 688 -15.68 23.63 -16.06
CA PHE A 688 -16.29 23.93 -14.77
C PHE A 688 -15.30 23.67 -13.64
N GLU A 689 -15.54 24.30 -12.50
CA GLU A 689 -14.67 24.17 -11.33
C GLU A 689 -15.30 23.31 -10.24
N MET A 690 -14.42 22.65 -9.50
CA MET A 690 -14.67 21.97 -8.24
C MET A 690 -13.61 22.38 -7.22
N VAL A 691 -13.72 21.85 -6.00
CA VAL A 691 -12.71 22.02 -4.95
C VAL A 691 -12.31 20.67 -4.37
N HIS A 692 -11.17 20.63 -3.67
CA HIS A 692 -10.77 19.49 -2.84
C HIS A 692 -11.53 19.45 -1.50
N ASP A 693 -12.86 19.43 -1.53
CA ASP A 693 -13.72 19.25 -0.35
C ASP A 693 -13.80 17.76 0.06
N LYS A 694 -13.88 16.87 -0.93
CA LYS A 694 -13.78 15.42 -0.75
C LYS A 694 -13.08 14.76 -1.94
N GLN A 695 -12.94 13.45 -1.83
CA GLN A 695 -12.52 12.56 -2.89
C GLN A 695 -13.70 12.33 -3.83
N HIS A 696 -13.49 12.61 -5.11
CA HIS A 696 -14.49 12.41 -6.14
C HIS A 696 -14.00 11.45 -7.20
N TYR A 697 -14.90 10.58 -7.65
CA TYR A 697 -14.69 9.65 -8.75
C TYR A 697 -15.57 10.09 -9.92
N LEU A 698 -15.08 11.05 -10.69
CA LEU A 698 -15.90 11.77 -11.66
C LEU A 698 -15.99 11.01 -12.99
N VAL A 699 -17.17 10.49 -13.31
CA VAL A 699 -17.44 9.75 -14.56
C VAL A 699 -18.28 10.60 -15.49
N LEU A 700 -17.85 10.73 -16.74
CA LEU A 700 -18.63 11.38 -17.79
C LEU A 700 -19.53 10.34 -18.47
N GLU A 701 -20.83 10.63 -18.53
CA GLU A 701 -21.80 9.90 -19.34
C GLU A 701 -22.36 10.84 -20.40
N VAL A 702 -22.16 10.49 -21.67
CA VAL A 702 -22.66 11.24 -22.83
C VAL A 702 -23.81 10.49 -23.44
N VAL A 703 -24.93 11.16 -23.69
CA VAL A 703 -26.11 10.58 -24.34
C VAL A 703 -26.41 11.37 -25.60
N ASP A 704 -26.56 10.68 -26.72
CA ASP A 704 -26.98 11.30 -27.98
C ASP A 704 -28.51 11.31 -28.17
N THR A 705 -29.01 11.98 -29.21
CA THR A 705 -30.45 12.10 -29.49
C THR A 705 -31.13 10.79 -29.88
N GLN A 706 -30.37 9.72 -30.12
CA GLN A 706 -30.88 8.36 -30.34
C GLN A 706 -30.79 7.49 -29.07
N GLY A 707 -30.38 8.05 -27.93
CA GLY A 707 -30.21 7.33 -26.67
C GLY A 707 -28.94 6.49 -26.60
N ARG A 708 -28.02 6.61 -27.57
CA ARG A 708 -26.72 5.93 -27.52
C ARG A 708 -25.81 6.62 -26.51
N ARG A 709 -24.97 5.83 -25.84
CA ARG A 709 -24.20 6.25 -24.67
C ARG A 709 -22.70 6.13 -24.90
N ALA A 710 -21.95 7.04 -24.29
CA ALA A 710 -20.52 6.87 -24.02
C ALA A 710 -20.23 7.11 -22.54
N VAL A 711 -19.33 6.31 -21.99
CA VAL A 711 -18.95 6.34 -20.57
C VAL A 711 -17.44 6.43 -20.46
N SER A 712 -16.94 7.42 -19.71
CA SER A 712 -15.50 7.62 -19.53
C SER A 712 -14.92 6.76 -18.39
N SER A 713 -13.61 6.55 -18.42
CA SER A 713 -12.84 6.32 -17.19
C SER A 713 -13.05 7.50 -16.24
N TYR A 714 -13.00 7.25 -14.94
CA TYR A 714 -13.22 8.30 -13.95
C TYR A 714 -12.02 9.25 -13.88
N ALA A 715 -12.26 10.54 -13.62
CA ALA A 715 -11.25 11.47 -13.14
C ALA A 715 -11.28 11.49 -11.61
N LEU A 716 -10.15 11.18 -10.98
CA LEU A 716 -10.03 11.15 -9.53
C LEU A 716 -9.64 12.53 -9.01
N VAL A 717 -10.52 13.21 -8.30
CA VAL A 717 -10.17 14.41 -7.53
C VAL A 717 -9.91 14.00 -6.10
N PHE A 718 -8.71 14.20 -5.56
CA PHE A 718 -8.35 13.65 -4.25
C PHE A 718 -7.18 14.38 -3.58
N CYS A 719 -6.98 14.08 -2.30
CA CYS A 719 -5.78 14.44 -1.55
C CYS A 719 -5.25 13.23 -0.79
N TYR A 720 -4.16 12.67 -1.30
CA TYR A 720 -3.58 11.45 -0.75
C TYR A 720 -2.99 11.62 0.65
N LYS A 721 -2.84 12.86 1.16
CA LYS A 721 -2.15 13.20 2.43
C LYS A 721 -2.93 12.85 3.69
N SER A 722 -4.23 12.61 3.60
CA SER A 722 -5.03 12.04 4.71
C SER A 722 -6.15 11.11 4.24
N GLY A 723 -6.33 10.90 2.93
CA GLY A 723 -7.46 10.19 2.35
C GLY A 723 -7.53 8.68 2.63
N LEU A 724 -8.70 8.11 2.36
CA LEU A 724 -8.99 6.67 2.42
C LEU A 724 -8.89 6.09 0.99
N TYR A 725 -7.96 5.16 0.78
CA TYR A 725 -7.71 4.55 -0.53
C TYR A 725 -7.69 3.04 -0.43
N ARG A 726 -7.98 2.35 -1.54
CA ARG A 726 -7.54 0.97 -1.71
C ARG A 726 -6.10 0.94 -2.23
N CYS A 727 -5.38 -0.13 -1.95
CA CYS A 727 -4.16 -0.48 -2.66
C CYS A 727 -4.48 -0.71 -4.15
N GLY A 728 -3.49 -0.57 -5.03
CA GLY A 728 -3.69 -0.77 -6.47
C GLY A 728 -4.19 -2.17 -6.84
N ASP A 729 -3.99 -3.17 -5.98
CA ASP A 729 -4.54 -4.51 -6.14
C ASP A 729 -6.01 -4.65 -5.70
N ASN A 730 -6.63 -3.59 -5.17
CA ASN A 730 -7.97 -3.55 -4.56
C ASN A 730 -8.14 -4.43 -3.30
N LEU A 731 -7.08 -5.04 -2.77
CA LEU A 731 -7.17 -5.92 -1.60
C LEU A 731 -7.33 -5.15 -0.31
N ASN A 732 -6.53 -4.12 -0.10
CA ASN A 732 -6.39 -3.51 1.22
C ASN A 732 -6.88 -2.07 1.18
N LEU A 733 -7.61 -1.60 2.18
CA LEU A 733 -7.63 -0.17 2.43
C LEU A 733 -6.30 0.24 3.04
N LEU A 734 -5.59 1.14 2.36
CA LEU A 734 -4.32 1.71 2.76
C LEU A 734 -4.36 3.21 2.48
N GLY A 735 -3.69 4.00 3.30
CA GLY A 735 -3.57 5.44 3.08
C GLY A 735 -3.19 6.16 4.36
N SER A 736 -2.86 7.44 4.24
CA SER A 736 -2.64 8.37 5.37
C SER A 736 -3.85 8.52 6.30
N ALA A 737 -5.03 8.03 5.93
CA ALA A 737 -6.11 7.88 6.91
C ALA A 737 -5.69 6.94 8.06
N GLN A 738 -4.65 6.12 7.87
CA GLN A 738 -4.13 5.16 8.83
C GLN A 738 -5.17 4.12 9.28
N VAL A 739 -6.14 3.84 8.39
CA VAL A 739 -7.17 2.82 8.55
C VAL A 739 -6.82 1.66 7.63
N CYS A 740 -6.33 0.57 8.21
CA CYS A 740 -6.09 -0.67 7.48
C CYS A 740 -7.35 -1.53 7.49
N TRP A 741 -7.68 -2.16 6.35
CA TRP A 741 -8.76 -3.13 6.26
C TRP A 741 -8.48 -4.15 5.18
N HIS A 742 -8.54 -5.43 5.53
CA HIS A 742 -8.54 -6.55 4.59
C HIS A 742 -9.96 -7.16 4.59
N PRO A 743 -10.82 -6.70 3.68
CA PRO A 743 -12.21 -7.10 3.64
C PRO A 743 -12.40 -8.59 3.33
N ASP A 744 -11.35 -9.26 2.86
CA ASP A 744 -11.30 -10.69 2.56
C ASP A 744 -10.92 -11.54 3.80
N ARG A 745 -10.24 -10.98 4.81
CA ARG A 745 -9.71 -11.70 5.99
C ARG A 745 -10.63 -11.74 7.21
N ASN A 746 -11.94 -11.61 7.00
CA ASN A 746 -12.92 -11.46 8.11
C ASN A 746 -12.61 -10.25 9.02
N GLU A 747 -11.85 -9.27 8.54
CA GLU A 747 -11.51 -8.08 9.32
C GLU A 747 -12.62 -7.02 9.21
N MET A 748 -12.75 -6.16 10.23
CA MET A 748 -13.45 -4.89 10.09
C MET A 748 -12.44 -3.78 9.78
N PRO A 749 -12.86 -2.64 9.20
CA PRO A 749 -12.02 -1.46 9.19
C PRO A 749 -11.50 -1.17 10.60
N SER A 750 -10.21 -0.85 10.72
CA SER A 750 -9.60 -0.60 12.02
C SER A 750 -10.41 0.40 12.84
N LEU A 751 -10.60 0.08 14.13
CA LEU A 751 -11.31 0.97 15.05
C LEU A 751 -10.38 2.06 15.60
N ALA A 752 -9.08 2.00 15.36
CA ALA A 752 -8.14 3.07 15.70
C ALA A 752 -7.19 3.33 14.53
N LYS A 753 -6.63 4.54 14.45
CA LYS A 753 -5.51 4.81 13.55
C LYS A 753 -4.25 4.11 14.05
N ILE A 754 -3.26 3.89 13.19
CA ILE A 754 -1.93 3.44 13.64
C ILE A 754 -1.15 4.58 14.30
N PHE A 755 -0.11 4.24 15.04
CA PHE A 755 0.82 5.21 15.63
C PHE A 755 1.70 5.84 14.55
N GLU A 756 1.64 7.16 14.44
CA GLU A 756 2.36 7.92 13.40
C GLU A 756 3.77 8.36 13.85
N ASN A 757 4.07 8.25 15.15
CA ASN A 757 5.42 8.45 15.70
C ASN A 757 6.33 7.20 15.57
N GLY A 758 5.82 6.11 14.99
CA GLY A 758 6.54 4.84 14.84
C GLY A 758 7.84 4.98 14.06
N PHE A 759 7.85 5.80 13.01
CA PHE A 759 9.01 6.02 12.16
C PHE A 759 10.23 6.54 12.95
N ALA A 760 10.00 7.41 13.94
CA ALA A 760 11.08 7.95 14.78
C ALA A 760 11.72 6.90 15.70
N ARG A 761 11.10 5.74 15.87
CA ARG A 761 11.54 4.68 16.78
C ARG A 761 11.73 3.34 16.08
N THR A 762 11.60 3.29 14.76
CA THR A 762 11.66 2.04 14.00
C THR A 762 13.09 1.62 13.69
N VAL A 763 13.30 0.32 13.54
CA VAL A 763 14.55 -0.26 13.06
C VAL A 763 14.58 -0.13 11.53
N GLN A 764 15.59 0.56 11.01
CA GLN A 764 15.80 0.77 9.58
C GLN A 764 16.33 -0.49 8.88
N GLY A 765 16.04 -0.60 7.58
CA GLY A 765 16.49 -1.72 6.75
C GLY A 765 15.75 -3.02 7.01
N ILE A 766 14.52 -2.96 7.53
CA ILE A 766 13.63 -4.13 7.64
C ILE A 766 12.33 -3.80 6.92
N ASP A 767 11.97 -4.65 5.96
CA ASP A 767 10.81 -4.46 5.11
C ASP A 767 9.52 -4.85 5.86
N SER A 768 8.99 -3.92 6.65
CA SER A 768 7.71 -4.11 7.32
C SER A 768 6.80 -2.90 7.11
N ALA A 769 5.57 -3.15 6.64
CA ALA A 769 4.56 -2.12 6.40
C ALA A 769 4.18 -1.33 7.67
N ALA A 770 4.34 -1.94 8.85
CA ALA A 770 4.36 -1.24 10.13
C ALA A 770 5.79 -1.28 10.63
N GLY A 771 6.45 -0.12 10.80
CA GLY A 771 7.80 -0.09 11.32
C GLY A 771 7.96 -0.95 12.57
N ILE A 772 9.07 -1.69 12.68
CA ILE A 772 9.32 -2.56 13.85
C ILE A 772 9.49 -1.69 15.09
N ALA A 773 8.40 -1.60 15.85
CA ALA A 773 8.31 -0.95 17.13
C ALA A 773 7.24 -1.69 17.95
N THR A 774 7.30 -1.59 19.28
CA THR A 774 6.21 -2.11 20.09
C THR A 774 5.00 -1.20 20.01
N GLN A 775 3.88 -1.79 19.64
CA GLN A 775 2.61 -1.11 19.55
C GLN A 775 1.48 -1.98 20.09
N PRO A 776 0.42 -1.36 20.64
CA PRO A 776 -0.78 -2.10 21.00
C PRO A 776 -1.44 -2.65 19.77
N LYS A 777 -1.95 -3.86 19.92
CA LYS A 777 -2.83 -4.48 18.95
C LYS A 777 -4.26 -4.17 19.34
N LEU A 778 -5.06 -3.89 18.32
CA LEU A 778 -6.49 -3.73 18.43
C LEU A 778 -7.15 -4.73 17.49
N PHE A 779 -8.16 -5.44 17.98
CA PHE A 779 -9.01 -6.31 17.18
C PHE A 779 -10.46 -5.88 17.34
N ALA A 780 -11.12 -5.57 16.22
CA ALA A 780 -12.56 -5.38 16.18
C ALA A 780 -13.27 -6.74 16.32
N GLN A 781 -14.40 -6.76 17.01
CA GLN A 781 -15.23 -7.95 17.17
C GLN A 781 -16.63 -7.71 16.62
N ASP A 782 -17.23 -8.76 16.06
CA ASP A 782 -18.45 -8.73 15.27
C ASP A 782 -19.36 -9.94 15.54
N TYR A 783 -19.29 -10.50 16.75
CA TYR A 783 -20.15 -11.61 17.19
C TYR A 783 -20.95 -11.24 18.45
N ILE A 784 -22.00 -12.02 18.74
CA ILE A 784 -22.76 -11.97 20.00
C ILE A 784 -22.72 -13.34 20.67
N GLN A 785 -22.52 -13.34 21.98
CA GLN A 785 -22.58 -14.52 22.84
C GLN A 785 -23.94 -14.60 23.55
N THR A 786 -24.64 -15.71 23.33
CA THR A 786 -25.94 -16.00 23.94
C THR A 786 -25.91 -17.33 24.69
N ALA A 787 -26.97 -17.62 25.43
CA ALA A 787 -27.19 -18.93 26.05
C ALA A 787 -27.33 -20.06 25.01
N GLU A 788 -27.76 -19.73 23.79
CA GLU A 788 -27.92 -20.65 22.66
C GLU A 788 -26.61 -20.89 21.89
N GLY A 789 -25.65 -19.97 21.95
CA GLY A 789 -24.36 -20.11 21.27
C GLY A 789 -23.69 -18.77 20.94
N VAL A 790 -22.68 -18.80 20.07
CA VAL A 790 -22.03 -17.61 19.51
C VAL A 790 -22.53 -17.42 18.07
N CYS A 791 -22.96 -16.21 17.71
CA CYS A 791 -23.38 -15.89 16.34
C CYS A 791 -22.57 -14.72 15.76
N PRO A 792 -22.01 -14.85 14.54
CA PRO A 792 -21.87 -16.12 13.82
C PRO A 792 -20.90 -17.07 14.53
N ASP A 793 -21.00 -18.38 14.28
CA ASP A 793 -19.93 -19.29 14.72
C ASP A 793 -18.71 -19.10 13.81
N THR A 794 -17.78 -18.27 14.30
CA THR A 794 -16.53 -17.94 13.60
C THR A 794 -15.66 -19.16 13.22
N ARG A 795 -15.96 -20.35 13.75
CA ARG A 795 -15.31 -21.60 13.34
C ARG A 795 -15.79 -22.11 11.99
N GLU A 796 -17.03 -21.83 11.61
CA GLU A 796 -17.68 -22.37 10.41
C GLU A 796 -17.97 -21.31 9.36
N GLU A 797 -18.25 -20.07 9.79
CA GLU A 797 -18.72 -18.98 8.95
C GLU A 797 -18.11 -17.64 9.41
N ILE A 798 -18.31 -16.60 8.61
CA ILE A 798 -17.86 -15.24 8.92
C ILE A 798 -18.98 -14.22 8.73
N THR A 799 -18.87 -13.05 9.34
CA THR A 799 -19.81 -11.95 9.08
C THR A 799 -19.49 -11.30 7.74
N ASN A 800 -20.48 -11.18 6.86
CA ASN A 800 -20.37 -10.37 5.66
C ASN A 800 -20.42 -8.88 6.06
N LYS A 801 -19.37 -8.15 5.74
CA LYS A 801 -19.16 -6.74 6.12
C LYS A 801 -19.22 -5.88 4.87
N ILE A 802 -20.29 -5.12 4.70
CA ILE A 802 -20.46 -4.21 3.55
C ILE A 802 -20.00 -2.82 3.96
N LEU A 803 -18.94 -2.33 3.32
CA LEU A 803 -18.46 -0.97 3.51
C LEU A 803 -19.25 0.01 2.65
N ASP A 804 -19.52 1.16 3.24
CA ASP A 804 -19.94 2.37 2.55
C ASP A 804 -19.01 3.51 2.97
N VAL A 805 -18.63 4.40 2.04
CA VAL A 805 -17.77 5.55 2.32
C VAL A 805 -18.49 6.84 1.95
N PRO A 806 -19.42 7.34 2.79
CA PRO A 806 -20.14 8.58 2.52
C PRO A 806 -19.24 9.79 2.27
N LEU A 807 -18.09 9.85 2.93
CA LEU A 807 -17.13 10.94 2.80
C LEU A 807 -15.71 10.41 2.92
N GLY A 808 -14.93 10.53 1.83
CA GLY A 808 -13.48 10.44 1.88
C GLY A 808 -12.88 11.83 1.68
N SER A 809 -12.18 12.46 2.63
CA SER A 809 -11.58 13.80 2.44
C SER A 809 -10.21 13.94 3.08
N HIS A 810 -9.49 15.05 2.89
CA HIS A 810 -8.24 15.27 3.63
C HIS A 810 -8.46 15.51 5.13
N ASN A 811 -9.61 16.04 5.54
CA ASN A 811 -9.84 16.46 6.93
C ASN A 811 -10.60 15.42 7.78
N LEU A 812 -11.42 14.61 7.12
CA LEU A 812 -12.35 13.68 7.76
C LEU A 812 -12.68 12.53 6.82
N GLN A 813 -12.60 11.30 7.33
CA GLN A 813 -13.22 10.13 6.70
C GLN A 813 -14.48 9.74 7.45
N ILE A 814 -15.54 9.49 6.71
CA ILE A 814 -16.76 8.86 7.21
C ILE A 814 -16.93 7.58 6.42
N TYR A 815 -16.94 6.46 7.13
CA TYR A 815 -17.25 5.17 6.55
C TYR A 815 -18.19 4.39 7.44
N SER A 816 -19.12 3.67 6.84
CA SER A 816 -20.07 2.80 7.53
C SER A 816 -19.83 1.34 7.17
N THR A 817 -20.07 0.44 8.11
CA THR A 817 -20.06 -1.00 7.91
C THR A 817 -21.39 -1.58 8.32
N THR A 818 -22.02 -2.32 7.40
CA THR A 818 -23.25 -3.08 7.66
C THR A 818 -22.91 -4.57 7.80
N MET A 819 -23.35 -5.14 8.91
CA MET A 819 -23.17 -6.54 9.29
C MET A 819 -24.55 -7.17 9.49
N ALA A 820 -25.08 -7.77 8.43
CA ALA A 820 -26.44 -8.33 8.41
C ALA A 820 -26.50 -9.79 7.93
N HIS A 821 -25.40 -10.30 7.36
CA HIS A 821 -25.37 -11.61 6.70
C HIS A 821 -24.17 -12.43 7.13
N ARG A 822 -24.34 -13.75 7.05
CA ARG A 822 -23.30 -14.77 7.19
C ARG A 822 -22.69 -15.01 5.81
N SER A 823 -21.39 -15.26 5.75
CA SER A 823 -20.63 -15.53 4.52
C SER A 823 -19.80 -16.80 4.69
N GLU A 824 -19.50 -17.46 3.57
CA GLU A 824 -18.61 -18.61 3.56
C GLU A 824 -17.23 -18.27 4.14
N LYS A 825 -16.76 -19.12 5.06
CA LYS A 825 -15.42 -19.04 5.64
C LYS A 825 -14.33 -19.38 4.62
N PHE A 826 -13.10 -18.96 4.91
CA PHE A 826 -11.88 -19.26 4.16
C PHE A 826 -10.87 -20.03 5.04
N ASP A 827 -9.73 -20.41 4.46
CA ASP A 827 -8.74 -21.27 5.11
C ASP A 827 -9.33 -22.62 5.60
N THR A 828 -10.32 -23.13 4.86
CA THR A 828 -10.97 -24.42 5.10
C THR A 828 -10.40 -25.50 4.17
N ASP A 829 -10.87 -26.75 4.29
CA ASP A 829 -10.49 -27.81 3.36
C ASP A 829 -11.09 -27.64 1.96
N LYS A 830 -12.08 -26.77 1.83
CA LYS A 830 -12.82 -26.53 0.57
C LYS A 830 -12.51 -25.18 -0.06
N ARG A 831 -12.03 -24.21 0.74
CA ARG A 831 -11.76 -22.84 0.30
C ARG A 831 -10.41 -22.38 0.88
N PRO A 832 -9.41 -22.05 0.03
CA PRO A 832 -8.10 -21.61 0.49
C PRO A 832 -8.18 -20.20 1.09
N THR A 833 -7.04 -19.56 1.31
CA THR A 833 -6.99 -18.15 1.68
C THR A 833 -7.77 -17.29 0.66
N PRO A 834 -8.49 -16.23 1.10
CA PRO A 834 -9.38 -15.46 0.23
C PRO A 834 -8.72 -14.91 -1.03
N ALA A 835 -7.45 -14.48 -0.93
CA ALA A 835 -6.67 -13.98 -2.07
C ALA A 835 -6.50 -15.01 -3.19
N MET A 836 -6.61 -16.30 -2.87
CA MET A 836 -6.43 -17.42 -3.80
C MET A 836 -7.75 -18.16 -4.11
N GLY A 837 -8.79 -17.93 -3.31
CA GLY A 837 -10.04 -18.68 -3.36
C GLY A 837 -11.10 -18.11 -4.33
N PRO A 838 -12.27 -18.75 -4.41
CA PRO A 838 -13.44 -18.21 -5.08
C PRO A 838 -14.05 -17.02 -4.33
N ILE A 839 -14.95 -16.32 -5.03
CA ILE A 839 -15.88 -15.34 -4.46
C ILE A 839 -16.70 -16.02 -3.35
N SER A 840 -16.80 -15.37 -2.19
CA SER A 840 -17.61 -15.89 -1.07
C SER A 840 -19.10 -15.64 -1.30
N ARG A 841 -19.91 -16.69 -1.11
CA ARG A 841 -21.38 -16.60 -1.08
C ARG A 841 -21.86 -16.11 0.28
N ARG A 842 -22.99 -15.41 0.29
CA ARG A 842 -23.79 -15.23 1.50
C ARG A 842 -24.51 -16.55 1.82
N LEU A 843 -24.45 -16.97 3.07
CA LEU A 843 -25.14 -18.16 3.57
C LEU A 843 -26.57 -17.86 4.04
N GLY A 844 -26.86 -16.59 4.30
CA GLY A 844 -28.14 -16.11 4.79
C GLY A 844 -27.94 -14.93 5.75
N PRO A 845 -29.02 -14.39 6.33
CA PRO A 845 -28.90 -13.35 7.33
C PRO A 845 -28.28 -13.88 8.63
N LEU A 846 -27.71 -12.98 9.44
CA LEU A 846 -27.33 -13.27 10.83
C LEU A 846 -28.58 -13.61 11.66
N GLU A 847 -28.46 -14.60 12.55
CA GLU A 847 -29.60 -15.11 13.32
C GLU A 847 -30.02 -14.14 14.43
N PHE A 848 -29.07 -13.73 15.27
CA PHE A 848 -29.40 -12.99 16.50
C PHE A 848 -29.45 -11.47 16.31
N PHE A 849 -28.72 -10.92 15.35
CA PHE A 849 -28.60 -9.47 15.24
C PHE A 849 -28.31 -8.96 13.82
N GLU A 850 -28.55 -7.67 13.64
CA GLU A 850 -27.94 -6.84 12.61
C GLU A 850 -27.15 -5.73 13.32
N ARG A 851 -25.96 -5.38 12.79
CA ARG A 851 -25.18 -4.25 13.30
C ARG A 851 -24.85 -3.29 12.17
N ARG A 852 -25.08 -2.01 12.44
CA ARG A 852 -24.56 -0.91 11.63
C ARG A 852 -23.57 -0.12 12.48
N GLN A 853 -22.43 0.23 11.90
CA GLN A 853 -21.46 1.11 12.52
C GLN A 853 -21.03 2.17 11.52
N THR A 854 -21.00 3.43 11.93
CA THR A 854 -20.37 4.54 11.20
C THR A 854 -19.16 4.99 11.99
N SER A 855 -18.05 5.22 11.30
CA SER A 855 -16.79 5.65 11.89
C SER A 855 -16.36 6.98 11.29
N TYR A 856 -15.86 7.86 12.14
CA TYR A 856 -15.39 9.20 11.84
C TYR A 856 -13.90 9.26 12.16
N ALA A 857 -13.07 9.18 11.13
CA ALA A 857 -11.61 9.24 11.26
C ALA A 857 -11.13 10.65 10.92
N LEU A 858 -10.77 11.43 11.93
CA LEU A 858 -10.31 12.81 11.79
C LEU A 858 -8.89 12.86 11.21
N ALA A 859 -8.53 13.92 10.47
CA ALA A 859 -7.16 14.14 10.06
C ALA A 859 -6.18 14.11 11.25
N SER A 860 -5.01 13.51 11.01
CA SER A 860 -3.92 13.60 11.97
C SER A 860 -3.39 15.03 12.04
N ARG A 861 -2.81 15.40 13.18
CA ARG A 861 -2.02 16.63 13.33
C ARG A 861 -0.63 16.53 12.70
N GLN A 862 -0.27 15.38 12.14
CA GLN A 862 0.92 15.25 11.32
C GLN A 862 0.75 16.06 10.02
N ASP A 863 1.72 16.92 9.72
CA ASP A 863 1.79 17.61 8.44
C ASP A 863 2.35 16.65 7.38
N TYR A 864 1.43 15.99 6.67
CA TYR A 864 1.75 15.05 5.61
C TYR A 864 2.28 15.70 4.32
N TYR A 865 2.11 17.02 4.14
CA TYR A 865 2.77 17.74 3.05
C TYR A 865 4.26 17.86 3.36
N VAL A 866 4.64 18.21 4.59
CA VAL A 866 6.04 18.23 5.03
C VAL A 866 6.63 16.82 5.08
N THR A 867 5.92 15.86 5.69
CA THR A 867 6.37 14.47 5.86
C THR A 867 6.70 13.83 4.52
N TRP A 868 5.82 13.95 3.52
CA TRP A 868 5.94 13.19 2.28
C TRP A 868 6.45 13.99 1.08
N ASN A 869 6.12 15.28 0.90
CA ASN A 869 6.61 16.03 -0.28
C ASN A 869 8.04 16.53 -0.09
N HIS A 870 8.42 16.81 1.16
CA HIS A 870 9.77 17.25 1.49
C HIS A 870 10.60 16.16 2.13
N ARG A 871 10.00 14.98 2.39
CA ARG A 871 10.66 13.86 3.07
C ARG A 871 11.24 14.26 4.43
N ARG A 872 10.43 14.96 5.24
CA ARG A 872 10.83 15.44 6.58
C ARG A 872 9.87 14.93 7.64
N PRO A 873 9.82 13.60 7.87
CA PRO A 873 8.80 12.98 8.72
C PRO A 873 8.80 13.50 10.15
N PHE A 874 9.98 13.84 10.69
CA PHE A 874 10.09 14.38 12.04
C PHE A 874 9.67 15.85 12.16
N GLU A 875 9.91 16.66 11.12
CA GLU A 875 9.38 18.03 11.07
C GLU A 875 7.86 17.99 10.92
N GLY A 876 7.35 17.16 10.01
CA GLY A 876 5.92 16.97 9.82
C GLY A 876 5.22 16.36 11.03
N GLY A 877 5.92 15.52 11.80
CA GLY A 877 5.42 14.89 13.03
C GLY A 877 5.52 15.76 14.29
N ARG A 878 6.07 16.98 14.21
CA ARG A 878 6.31 17.84 15.40
C ARG A 878 5.05 18.12 16.22
N ASP A 879 3.90 18.23 15.55
CA ASP A 879 2.61 18.52 16.17
C ASP A 879 1.72 17.28 16.35
N TYR A 880 2.24 16.09 16.04
CA TYR A 880 1.52 14.85 16.31
C TYR A 880 1.35 14.64 17.81
N ARG A 881 0.11 14.45 18.24
CA ARG A 881 -0.27 14.21 19.65
C ARG A 881 -1.16 12.98 19.80
N GLY A 882 -1.15 12.11 18.79
CA GLY A 882 -2.07 10.99 18.70
C GLY A 882 -3.16 11.21 17.67
N SER A 883 -3.97 10.18 17.51
CA SER A 883 -5.01 10.08 16.51
C SER A 883 -6.24 9.43 17.11
N ILE A 884 -7.44 9.86 16.71
CA ILE A 884 -8.71 9.38 17.23
C ILE A 884 -9.63 8.95 16.09
N ILE A 885 -10.33 7.85 16.28
CA ILE A 885 -11.49 7.47 15.46
C ILE A 885 -12.68 7.35 16.40
N TRP A 886 -13.77 7.99 16.02
CA TRP A 886 -15.03 7.87 16.73
C TRP A 886 -15.96 6.93 15.95
N HIS A 887 -16.67 6.06 16.66
CA HIS A 887 -17.70 5.17 16.17
C HIS A 887 -19.09 5.47 16.76
N ASP A 888 -20.08 5.54 15.88
CA ASP A 888 -21.51 5.50 16.20
C ASP A 888 -22.12 4.24 15.61
N GLY A 889 -23.14 3.68 16.24
CA GLY A 889 -23.88 2.61 15.61
C GLY A 889 -25.03 2.08 16.42
N GLU A 890 -25.61 1.01 15.92
CA GLU A 890 -26.66 0.26 16.61
C GLU A 890 -26.49 -1.24 16.42
N VAL A 891 -26.93 -1.99 17.43
CA VAL A 891 -27.18 -3.43 17.35
C VAL A 891 -28.68 -3.64 17.42
N ARG A 892 -29.27 -4.19 16.37
CA ARG A 892 -30.68 -4.57 16.32
C ARG A 892 -30.81 -6.07 16.53
N PHE A 893 -31.46 -6.48 17.61
CA PHE A 893 -31.71 -7.89 17.90
C PHE A 893 -32.87 -8.42 17.06
N LYS A 894 -32.70 -9.62 16.52
CA LYS A 894 -33.67 -10.27 15.62
C LYS A 894 -34.44 -11.39 16.29
N LYS A 895 -34.00 -11.81 17.47
CA LYS A 895 -34.54 -12.92 18.24
C LYS A 895 -34.48 -12.57 19.72
N ASP A 896 -35.44 -13.06 20.48
CA ASP A 896 -35.36 -13.09 21.94
C ASP A 896 -34.17 -13.98 22.33
N VAL A 897 -33.19 -13.42 23.04
CA VAL A 897 -32.01 -14.18 23.47
C VAL A 897 -31.61 -13.81 24.90
N THR A 898 -31.02 -14.76 25.60
CA THR A 898 -30.29 -14.50 26.86
C THR A 898 -28.82 -14.32 26.54
N LEU A 899 -28.22 -13.19 26.90
CA LEU A 899 -26.80 -12.93 26.71
C LEU A 899 -25.92 -13.75 27.66
N LYS A 900 -24.72 -14.13 27.21
CA LYS A 900 -23.78 -14.97 27.99
C LYS A 900 -22.37 -14.43 27.98
N GLY A 901 -21.68 -14.45 29.11
CA GLY A 901 -20.31 -13.99 29.28
C GLY A 901 -20.20 -12.57 29.83
N THR A 902 -19.00 -12.20 30.28
CA THR A 902 -18.76 -10.89 30.93
C THR A 902 -18.94 -9.70 29.97
N VAL A 903 -18.58 -9.89 28.69
CA VAL A 903 -18.78 -8.91 27.61
C VAL A 903 -19.45 -9.67 26.46
N PRO A 904 -20.78 -9.86 26.51
CA PRO A 904 -21.51 -10.73 25.59
C PRO A 904 -21.59 -10.18 24.16
N VAL A 905 -21.55 -8.85 23.99
CA VAL A 905 -21.52 -8.17 22.69
C VAL A 905 -20.20 -7.40 22.57
N PRO A 906 -19.06 -8.09 22.33
CA PRO A 906 -17.75 -7.44 22.29
C PRO A 906 -17.59 -6.59 21.03
N PHE A 907 -16.95 -5.43 21.17
CA PHE A 907 -16.59 -4.54 20.05
C PHE A 907 -15.07 -4.43 19.87
N VAL A 908 -14.33 -4.34 20.97
CA VAL A 908 -12.90 -4.06 20.97
C VAL A 908 -12.18 -5.09 21.83
N ILE A 909 -11.09 -5.63 21.31
CA ILE A 909 -10.06 -6.29 22.08
C ILE A 909 -8.77 -5.50 21.93
N THR A 910 -8.16 -5.10 23.04
CA THR A 910 -6.79 -4.57 23.04
C THR A 910 -5.81 -5.60 23.60
N GLU A 911 -4.64 -5.71 22.98
CA GLU A 911 -3.55 -6.60 23.40
C GLU A 911 -2.20 -5.88 23.29
N GLY A 912 -1.21 -6.31 24.07
CA GLY A 912 0.12 -5.70 24.11
C GLY A 912 1.27 -6.66 23.85
N PRO A 913 2.32 -6.27 23.10
CA PRO A 913 3.50 -7.11 22.82
C PRO A 913 4.46 -7.40 24.00
N GLY A 914 4.11 -7.14 25.26
CA GLY A 914 5.05 -7.33 26.37
C GLY A 914 4.40 -7.44 27.75
N GLY A 915 5.24 -7.59 28.77
CA GLY A 915 4.85 -7.71 30.17
C GLY A 915 5.70 -6.87 31.11
N ALA A 916 5.47 -7.01 32.41
CA ALA A 916 6.13 -6.21 33.44
C ALA A 916 7.67 -6.23 33.33
N GLU A 917 8.27 -7.35 32.90
CA GLU A 917 9.71 -7.50 32.67
C GLU A 917 10.32 -6.47 31.69
N PHE A 918 9.55 -6.07 30.66
CA PHE A 918 9.95 -5.05 29.69
C PHE A 918 9.42 -3.65 30.02
N ARG A 919 8.71 -3.50 31.15
CA ARG A 919 7.98 -2.29 31.55
C ARG A 919 7.07 -1.75 30.43
N THR A 920 6.49 -2.68 29.66
CA THR A 920 5.49 -2.40 28.64
C THR A 920 4.21 -3.11 29.00
N TYR A 921 3.05 -2.48 28.81
CA TYR A 921 1.73 -3.04 29.21
C TYR A 921 1.60 -3.41 30.68
N ASP A 922 2.32 -2.74 31.56
CA ASP A 922 2.23 -2.98 33.00
C ASP A 922 1.15 -2.12 33.68
N GLN A 923 0.37 -1.34 32.92
CA GLN A 923 -0.62 -0.41 33.47
C GLN A 923 -2.00 -0.53 32.85
N PHE A 924 -3.03 -0.29 33.68
CA PHE A 924 -4.43 -0.26 33.27
C PHE A 924 -5.17 0.84 34.01
N PHE A 925 -5.91 1.65 33.26
CA PHE A 925 -6.77 2.71 33.78
C PHE A 925 -8.20 2.49 33.31
N VAL A 926 -9.15 2.63 34.22
CA VAL A 926 -10.57 2.65 33.86
C VAL A 926 -11.35 3.52 34.83
N THR A 927 -12.29 4.31 34.31
CA THR A 927 -13.33 4.94 35.14
C THR A 927 -14.45 3.93 35.33
N ASP A 928 -14.33 3.09 36.34
CA ASP A 928 -15.33 2.10 36.68
C ASP A 928 -16.55 2.79 37.30
N ARG A 929 -17.76 2.39 36.88
CA ARG A 929 -19.02 2.93 37.39
C ARG A 929 -19.15 2.76 38.90
N ASP A 930 -18.75 1.60 39.41
CA ASP A 930 -18.98 1.21 40.81
C ASP A 930 -17.72 1.44 41.68
N ALA A 931 -16.53 1.38 41.09
CA ALA A 931 -15.25 1.55 41.80
C ALA A 931 -14.56 2.90 41.59
N GLY A 932 -15.13 3.81 40.80
CA GLY A 932 -14.49 5.08 40.45
C GLY A 932 -13.27 4.91 39.54
N VAL A 933 -12.30 5.82 39.63
CA VAL A 933 -11.07 5.70 38.83
C VAL A 933 -10.20 4.59 39.41
N VAL A 934 -9.97 3.56 38.60
CA VAL A 934 -9.11 2.43 38.90
C VAL A 934 -7.82 2.60 38.12
N ALA A 935 -6.70 2.67 38.84
CA ALA A 935 -5.36 2.63 38.29
C ALA A 935 -4.65 1.38 38.81
N VAL A 936 -4.22 0.51 37.91
CA VAL A 936 -3.47 -0.71 38.26
C VAL A 936 -2.11 -0.63 37.62
N ARG A 937 -1.08 -0.86 38.43
CA ARG A 937 0.30 -1.07 38.00
C ARG A 937 0.72 -2.48 38.37
N LEU A 938 1.27 -3.21 37.41
CA LEU A 938 1.82 -4.53 37.63
C LEU A 938 3.28 -4.43 38.05
N GLU A 939 3.63 -5.24 39.04
CA GLU A 939 5.01 -5.44 39.46
C GLU A 939 5.69 -6.52 38.62
N VAL A 940 7.00 -6.37 38.43
CA VAL A 940 7.85 -7.37 37.74
C VAL A 940 7.88 -8.65 38.57
N GLY A 941 7.74 -9.82 37.92
CA GLY A 941 7.83 -11.13 38.60
C GLY A 941 6.53 -11.60 39.26
N ARG A 942 5.37 -11.18 38.75
CA ARG A 942 4.07 -11.63 39.27
C ARG A 942 3.71 -13.03 38.74
N ASP A 943 3.60 -14.01 39.64
CA ASP A 943 3.26 -15.40 39.28
C ASP A 943 1.74 -15.69 39.20
N LYS A 944 0.89 -14.72 39.54
CA LYS A 944 -0.57 -14.92 39.65
C LYS A 944 -1.34 -14.24 38.51
N PRO A 945 -2.32 -14.94 37.89
CA PRO A 945 -3.24 -14.33 36.95
C PRO A 945 -3.95 -13.12 37.53
N TYR A 946 -4.08 -12.07 36.74
CA TYR A 946 -4.89 -10.90 37.06
C TYR A 946 -6.15 -10.93 36.22
N ARG A 947 -7.30 -10.71 36.86
CA ARG A 947 -8.58 -10.54 36.17
C ARG A 947 -9.40 -9.48 36.87
N ARG A 948 -9.95 -8.55 36.10
CA ARG A 948 -10.91 -7.55 36.57
C ARG A 948 -11.97 -7.35 35.50
N SER A 949 -13.20 -7.17 35.93
CA SER A 949 -14.30 -6.81 35.06
C SER A 949 -15.21 -5.83 35.76
N GLY A 950 -15.95 -5.05 34.97
CA GLY A 950 -16.88 -4.08 35.49
C GLY A 950 -17.60 -3.36 34.36
N VAL A 951 -18.15 -2.21 34.71
CA VAL A 951 -18.85 -1.32 33.78
C VAL A 951 -18.05 -0.03 33.69
N ILE A 952 -17.75 0.42 32.48
CA ILE A 952 -17.17 1.75 32.26
C ILE A 952 -18.29 2.75 32.55
N ARG A 953 -18.04 3.70 33.45
CA ARG A 953 -18.95 4.81 33.74
C ARG A 953 -19.34 5.49 32.41
N PRO A 954 -20.63 5.81 32.16
CA PRO A 954 -21.00 6.65 31.02
C PRO A 954 -20.19 7.96 31.03
N GLY A 955 -19.67 8.34 29.88
CA GLY A 955 -18.70 9.44 29.74
C GLY A 955 -17.29 9.14 30.26
N GLY A 956 -17.01 7.87 30.54
CA GLY A 956 -15.76 7.38 31.08
C GLY A 956 -14.77 6.90 30.03
N TYR A 957 -13.67 6.33 30.49
CA TYR A 957 -12.61 5.77 29.64
C TYR A 957 -12.04 4.46 30.19
N CYS A 958 -11.38 3.71 29.32
CA CYS A 958 -10.63 2.50 29.63
C CYS A 958 -9.36 2.45 28.76
N ALA A 959 -8.20 2.27 29.36
CA ALA A 959 -6.90 2.31 28.68
C ALA A 959 -5.94 1.25 29.23
N THR A 960 -5.17 0.63 28.34
CA THR A 960 -4.08 -0.31 28.66
C THR A 960 -2.75 0.32 28.21
N MET A 961 -1.82 0.58 29.14
CA MET A 961 -0.63 1.44 28.92
C MET A 961 0.67 0.73 29.35
N ASN A 962 1.88 0.99 28.84
CA ASN A 962 2.40 1.81 27.74
C ASN A 962 3.28 0.94 26.82
N THR A 963 3.47 1.37 25.58
CA THR A 963 4.59 0.94 24.74
C THR A 963 5.62 2.04 24.57
N ASP A 964 6.67 1.70 23.85
CA ASP A 964 7.59 2.64 23.28
C ASP A 964 6.96 3.65 22.32
N LEU A 965 5.77 3.39 21.78
CA LEU A 965 5.05 4.34 20.94
C LEU A 965 3.95 5.11 21.69
N GLY A 966 3.39 4.53 22.75
CA GLY A 966 2.25 5.06 23.50
C GLY A 966 1.20 3.99 23.85
N TYR A 967 -0.08 4.35 23.88
CA TYR A 967 -1.15 3.45 24.30
C TYR A 967 -2.49 3.68 23.58
N LEU A 968 -3.41 2.70 23.72
CA LEU A 968 -4.79 2.81 23.26
C LEU A 968 -5.72 3.23 24.38
N ALA A 969 -6.64 4.15 24.09
CA ALA A 969 -7.71 4.54 24.98
C ALA A 969 -9.07 4.35 24.32
N PHE A 970 -9.96 3.67 25.02
CA PHE A 970 -11.38 3.59 24.72
C PHE A 970 -12.10 4.69 25.51
N LEU A 971 -12.89 5.51 24.83
CA LEU A 971 -13.63 6.64 25.39
C LEU A 971 -15.12 6.40 25.17
N SER A 972 -15.90 6.33 26.25
CA SER A 972 -17.35 6.09 26.20
C SER A 972 -18.13 7.40 26.08
N SER A 973 -19.27 7.36 25.41
CA SER A 973 -20.30 8.39 25.55
C SER A 973 -21.00 8.33 26.91
N SER A 974 -21.64 9.42 27.29
CA SER A 974 -22.58 9.63 28.39
C SER A 974 -23.87 8.81 28.27
N LYS A 975 -24.19 8.30 27.08
CA LYS A 975 -25.46 7.58 26.80
C LYS A 975 -25.29 6.07 26.65
N THR A 976 -24.07 5.57 26.60
CA THR A 976 -23.81 4.13 26.41
C THR A 976 -23.08 3.55 27.61
N GLU A 977 -23.62 2.46 28.14
CA GLU A 977 -22.99 1.67 29.20
C GLU A 977 -22.17 0.53 28.57
N PHE A 978 -20.85 0.63 28.63
CA PHE A 978 -19.95 -0.43 28.17
C PHE A 978 -19.48 -1.30 29.33
N THR A 979 -19.44 -2.60 29.11
CA THR A 979 -18.79 -3.55 30.01
C THR A 979 -17.37 -3.83 29.56
N TYR A 980 -16.50 -4.11 30.52
CA TYR A 980 -15.11 -4.48 30.25
C TYR A 980 -14.69 -5.70 31.04
N VAL A 981 -13.74 -6.45 30.49
CA VAL A 981 -12.94 -7.41 31.24
C VAL A 981 -11.49 -7.32 30.78
N VAL A 982 -10.60 -7.10 31.74
CA VAL A 982 -9.15 -7.21 31.56
C VAL A 982 -8.68 -8.47 32.26
N GLY A 983 -7.89 -9.28 31.57
CA GLY A 983 -7.47 -10.57 32.08
C GLY A 983 -6.11 -11.04 31.59
N SER A 984 -5.62 -12.08 32.26
CA SER A 984 -4.48 -12.86 31.80
C SER A 984 -4.78 -13.59 30.50
N TYR A 985 -3.82 -13.53 29.56
CA TYR A 985 -3.85 -14.38 28.37
C TYR A 985 -2.83 -15.51 28.52
N PRO A 986 -3.23 -16.79 28.46
CA PRO A 986 -2.34 -17.93 28.76
C PRO A 986 -1.12 -18.05 27.82
N GLN A 987 -1.19 -17.42 26.65
CA GLN A 987 -0.21 -17.55 25.57
C GLN A 987 0.80 -16.39 25.52
N THR A 988 0.70 -15.42 26.44
CA THR A 988 1.64 -14.29 26.54
C THR A 988 2.48 -14.41 27.81
N PRO A 989 3.80 -14.11 27.76
CA PRO A 989 4.67 -14.10 28.94
C PRO A 989 4.17 -13.21 30.10
N SER A 990 3.33 -12.22 29.79
CA SER A 990 2.88 -11.20 30.74
C SER A 990 1.71 -11.60 31.66
N LEU A 991 1.02 -12.72 31.44
CA LEU A 991 -0.22 -13.08 32.16
C LEU A 991 -1.18 -11.89 32.38
N PHE A 992 -1.22 -10.90 31.47
CA PHE A 992 -2.02 -9.68 31.60
C PHE A 992 -2.10 -8.96 30.25
N GLY A 993 -3.12 -8.12 30.08
CA GLY A 993 -3.12 -7.10 29.04
C GLY A 993 -4.07 -7.37 27.87
N ARG A 994 -4.88 -8.44 27.93
CA ARG A 994 -6.02 -8.61 27.03
C ARG A 994 -7.26 -7.98 27.66
N THR A 995 -7.75 -6.91 27.04
CA THR A 995 -8.95 -6.20 27.49
C THR A 995 -10.04 -6.31 26.43
N TYR A 996 -11.19 -6.84 26.83
CA TYR A 996 -12.42 -6.86 26.03
C TYR A 996 -13.31 -5.71 26.49
N ILE A 997 -13.91 -5.00 25.53
CA ILE A 997 -14.87 -3.92 25.77
C ILE A 997 -16.06 -4.10 24.82
N GLY A 998 -17.27 -3.95 25.34
CA GLY A 998 -18.50 -4.18 24.58
C GLY A 998 -19.76 -3.86 25.36
N LEU A 999 -20.90 -4.37 24.90
CA LEU A 999 -22.21 -4.13 25.50
C LEU A 999 -22.75 -5.37 26.21
N GLY A 1000 -23.74 -5.10 27.07
CA GLY A 1000 -24.52 -6.11 27.77
C GLY A 1000 -23.79 -6.78 28.94
N ARG A 1001 -24.52 -7.64 29.65
CA ARG A 1001 -24.02 -8.41 30.79
C ARG A 1001 -24.53 -9.85 30.75
N ASP A 1002 -23.80 -10.73 31.43
CA ASP A 1002 -24.17 -12.14 31.57
C ASP A 1002 -25.61 -12.28 32.12
N GLY A 1003 -26.41 -13.14 31.50
CA GLY A 1003 -27.81 -13.39 31.88
C GLY A 1003 -28.81 -12.32 31.45
N GLN A 1004 -28.39 -11.22 30.81
CA GLN A 1004 -29.31 -10.18 30.35
C GLN A 1004 -30.23 -10.71 29.24
N GLN A 1005 -31.54 -10.51 29.42
CA GLN A 1005 -32.55 -10.83 28.41
C GLN A 1005 -32.69 -9.65 27.44
N VAL A 1006 -32.74 -9.95 26.14
CA VAL A 1006 -33.02 -9.00 25.07
C VAL A 1006 -34.14 -9.53 24.19
N LYS A 1007 -34.96 -8.63 23.65
CA LYS A 1007 -36.13 -8.95 22.83
C LYS A 1007 -35.86 -8.74 21.36
N ALA A 1008 -36.51 -9.55 20.52
CA ALA A 1008 -36.53 -9.30 19.08
C ALA A 1008 -37.09 -7.90 18.81
N GLY A 1009 -36.38 -7.13 17.98
CA GLY A 1009 -36.71 -5.73 17.69
C GLY A 1009 -36.00 -4.72 18.59
N ASP A 1010 -35.40 -5.13 19.72
CA ASP A 1010 -34.60 -4.23 20.55
C ASP A 1010 -33.45 -3.63 19.73
N VAL A 1011 -33.25 -2.31 19.88
CA VAL A 1011 -32.17 -1.56 19.24
C VAL A 1011 -31.30 -0.97 20.33
N TRP A 1012 -30.04 -1.35 20.35
CA TRP A 1012 -29.05 -0.82 21.28
C TRP A 1012 -28.14 0.16 20.55
N PRO A 1013 -28.38 1.48 20.67
CA PRO A 1013 -27.46 2.47 20.13
C PRO A 1013 -26.18 2.48 20.96
N TYR A 1014 -25.06 2.75 20.31
CA TYR A 1014 -23.78 2.89 20.96
C TYR A 1014 -22.94 3.99 20.34
N ARG A 1015 -22.11 4.59 21.18
CA ARG A 1015 -21.13 5.59 20.77
C ARG A 1015 -19.87 5.50 21.61
N PHE A 1016 -18.71 5.40 20.96
CA PHE A 1016 -17.40 5.39 21.61
C PHE A 1016 -16.31 5.89 20.66
N ALA A 1017 -15.17 6.33 21.20
CA ALA A 1017 -13.98 6.61 20.41
C ALA A 1017 -12.79 5.76 20.84
N MET A 1018 -11.92 5.44 19.88
CA MET A 1018 -10.61 4.88 20.13
C MET A 1018 -9.54 5.90 19.80
N ALA A 1019 -8.66 6.16 20.77
CA ALA A 1019 -7.52 7.02 20.59
C ALA A 1019 -6.20 6.23 20.64
N THR A 1020 -5.28 6.56 19.73
CA THR A 1020 -3.85 6.27 19.85
C THR A 1020 -3.17 7.47 20.47
N LEU A 1021 -2.52 7.28 21.60
CA LEU A 1021 -1.94 8.37 22.37
C LEU A 1021 -0.44 8.14 22.51
N PRO A 1022 0.42 8.97 21.88
CA PRO A 1022 1.88 8.85 21.93
C PRO A 1022 2.45 9.41 23.25
N ASP A 1023 1.73 9.16 24.34
CA ASP A 1023 2.09 9.59 25.68
C ASP A 1023 2.64 8.39 26.46
N GLN A 1024 3.69 8.62 27.23
CA GLN A 1024 4.42 7.61 28.00
C GLN A 1024 4.37 7.90 29.51
N ARG A 1025 3.65 8.95 29.92
CA ARG A 1025 3.43 9.27 31.33
C ARG A 1025 2.68 8.13 32.02
N LEU A 1026 2.92 7.99 33.33
CA LEU A 1026 2.33 6.95 34.19
C LEU A 1026 1.04 7.43 34.91
N SER A 1027 0.38 8.45 34.37
CA SER A 1027 -0.76 9.13 34.98
C SER A 1027 -1.97 9.14 34.04
N ASN A 1028 -3.18 9.20 34.60
CA ASN A 1028 -4.43 9.32 33.84
C ASN A 1028 -4.81 10.76 33.48
N GLU A 1029 -3.99 11.77 33.78
CA GLU A 1029 -4.28 13.19 33.54
C GLU A 1029 -4.71 13.48 32.10
N LEU A 1030 -4.02 12.91 31.10
CA LEU A 1030 -4.40 13.08 29.69
C LEU A 1030 -5.80 12.53 29.39
N LEU A 1031 -6.16 11.39 29.98
CA LEU A 1031 -7.48 10.78 29.80
C LEU A 1031 -8.57 11.63 30.44
N GLU A 1032 -8.30 12.20 31.62
CA GLU A 1032 -9.20 13.15 32.27
C GLU A 1032 -9.35 14.45 31.46
N ASP A 1033 -8.25 14.98 30.92
CA ASP A 1033 -8.26 16.16 30.05
C ASP A 1033 -9.07 15.90 28.77
N MET A 1034 -8.89 14.72 28.16
CA MET A 1034 -9.67 14.30 27.01
C MET A 1034 -11.14 14.11 27.37
N ALA A 1035 -11.45 13.52 28.51
CA ALA A 1035 -12.84 13.33 28.95
C ALA A 1035 -13.59 14.66 29.08
N ARG A 1036 -12.92 15.68 29.63
CA ARG A 1036 -13.45 17.05 29.71
C ARG A 1036 -13.50 17.73 28.34
N GLY A 1037 -12.40 17.67 27.58
CA GLY A 1037 -12.27 18.35 26.29
C GLY A 1037 -13.23 17.84 25.21
N TYR A 1038 -13.57 16.54 25.24
CA TYR A 1038 -14.56 15.94 24.34
C TYR A 1038 -15.98 15.92 24.92
N ASN A 1039 -16.21 16.52 26.10
CA ASN A 1039 -17.52 16.58 26.75
C ASN A 1039 -18.16 15.19 26.89
N LEU A 1040 -17.37 14.18 27.31
CA LEU A 1040 -17.82 12.79 27.34
C LEU A 1040 -18.97 12.56 28.33
N ASP A 1041 -19.09 13.40 29.36
CA ASP A 1041 -20.18 13.37 30.33
C ASP A 1041 -21.49 14.00 29.83
N GLY A 1042 -21.47 14.65 28.66
CA GLY A 1042 -22.63 15.34 28.07
C GLY A 1042 -23.02 16.64 28.80
N GLY A 1043 -22.25 17.11 29.77
CA GLY A 1043 -22.61 18.17 30.72
C GLY A 1043 -22.57 19.61 30.18
N ARG A 1044 -22.17 19.82 28.92
CA ARG A 1044 -21.96 21.12 28.24
C ARG A 1044 -20.73 21.91 28.69
N ASN A 1045 -19.92 21.39 29.62
CA ASN A 1045 -18.73 22.06 30.12
C ASN A 1045 -17.53 22.01 29.14
N GLY A 1046 -17.58 21.18 28.09
CA GLY A 1046 -16.45 21.00 27.17
C GLY A 1046 -16.33 22.00 26.02
N TYR A 1047 -17.42 22.66 25.59
CA TYR A 1047 -17.41 23.58 24.45
C TYR A 1047 -18.18 24.88 24.79
N PRO A 1048 -17.51 26.04 24.88
CA PRO A 1048 -18.21 27.32 25.00
C PRO A 1048 -18.75 27.72 23.61
N PHE A 1049 -20.05 27.57 23.36
CA PHE A 1049 -20.67 27.94 22.09
C PHE A 1049 -22.01 28.67 22.29
N GLU A 1050 -22.41 29.44 21.30
CA GLU A 1050 -23.74 30.07 21.22
C GLU A 1050 -24.28 29.91 19.79
N VAL A 1051 -25.26 29.03 19.60
CA VAL A 1051 -25.89 28.86 18.27
C VAL A 1051 -26.77 30.07 17.97
N LYS A 1052 -26.37 30.87 16.98
CA LYS A 1052 -27.09 32.05 16.49
C LYS A 1052 -28.11 31.71 15.42
N VAL A 1053 -27.77 30.78 14.52
CA VAL A 1053 -28.63 30.28 13.43
C VAL A 1053 -28.50 28.76 13.37
N GLY A 1054 -29.63 28.08 13.21
CA GLY A 1054 -29.69 26.62 13.30
C GLY A 1054 -30.10 26.14 14.70
N LYS A 1055 -30.01 24.83 14.91
CA LYS A 1055 -30.40 24.18 16.16
C LYS A 1055 -29.26 23.33 16.69
N PHE A 1056 -28.88 23.56 17.94
CA PHE A 1056 -27.94 22.68 18.63
C PHE A 1056 -28.47 21.24 18.64
N ALA A 1057 -27.67 20.30 18.14
CA ALA A 1057 -28.02 18.89 18.07
C ALA A 1057 -27.24 18.08 19.11
N ASP A 1058 -25.92 18.29 19.19
CA ASP A 1058 -25.02 17.48 20.00
C ASP A 1058 -23.70 18.22 20.26
N ALA A 1059 -23.04 17.92 21.39
CA ALA A 1059 -21.69 18.43 21.71
C ALA A 1059 -20.78 17.32 22.26
N GLU A 1060 -21.26 16.09 22.30
CA GLU A 1060 -20.47 14.96 22.75
C GLU A 1060 -19.56 14.49 21.62
N PHE A 1061 -18.25 14.47 21.87
CA PHE A 1061 -17.15 14.31 20.90
C PHE A 1061 -17.08 15.39 19.81
N PHE A 1062 -18.18 15.70 19.10
CA PHE A 1062 -18.29 16.78 18.11
C PHE A 1062 -19.39 17.74 18.50
N PHE A 1063 -19.04 19.02 18.38
CA PHE A 1063 -20.04 20.07 18.29
C PHE A 1063 -20.81 19.95 16.97
N THR A 1064 -22.12 19.74 17.07
CA THR A 1064 -23.03 19.49 15.96
C THR A 1064 -24.21 20.44 16.03
N VAL A 1065 -24.45 21.16 14.93
CA VAL A 1065 -25.58 22.06 14.74
C VAL A 1065 -26.33 21.64 13.49
N GLU A 1066 -27.64 21.45 13.63
CA GLU A 1066 -28.55 21.26 12.51
C GLU A 1066 -28.80 22.61 11.84
N ALA A 1067 -28.47 22.71 10.55
CA ALA A 1067 -28.67 23.93 9.79
C ALA A 1067 -30.17 24.23 9.60
N GLN A 1068 -30.55 25.49 9.79
CA GLN A 1068 -31.90 25.98 9.51
C GLN A 1068 -31.85 26.79 8.21
N GLY A 1069 -32.61 26.39 7.20
CA GLY A 1069 -32.59 27.05 5.89
C GLY A 1069 -31.25 26.94 5.16
N ASN A 1070 -30.52 25.83 5.36
CA ASN A 1070 -29.15 25.61 4.88
C ASN A 1070 -28.08 26.53 5.52
N GLU A 1071 -28.41 27.18 6.63
CA GLU A 1071 -27.48 28.04 7.38
C GLU A 1071 -27.29 27.52 8.82
N ALA A 1072 -26.06 27.56 9.30
CA ALA A 1072 -25.71 27.34 10.70
C ALA A 1072 -24.65 28.36 11.11
N ALA A 1073 -24.85 29.04 12.24
CA ALA A 1073 -23.90 30.00 12.81
C ALA A 1073 -23.81 29.77 14.33
N PHE A 1074 -22.58 29.67 14.86
CA PHE A 1074 -22.31 29.30 16.26
C PHE A 1074 -21.09 29.99 16.84
#